data_AF-R1GA58-F1
#
_entry.id   AF-R1GA58-F1
#
_cell.length_a   1.000
_cell.length_b   1.000
_cell.length_c   1.000
_cell.angle_alpha   90.00
_cell.angle_beta   90.00
_cell.angle_gamma   90.00
#
_symmetry.space_group_name_H-M   'P 1'
#
loop_
_entity.id
_entity.type
_entity.pdbx_description
1 polymer ?
#
loop_
_entity_poly.entity_id
_entity_poly.type
_entity_poly.pdbx_seq_one_letter_code
_entity_poly.pdbx_strand_id
1 'polypeptide(L)'
;MARQIPKIDKLSKENFDLKLKIHFLDQALQNRSDEGVKDMISKNVQLQTDLATEKKENQSLRRKVRELEKKLKAQEEGMAAAKEKTTTGSDDGKSDGSHGQAEMEEEITYLRECLQQSETEVERLKEENLAKEVEKRRMAEPTALDDAERDEYEQKQAELRDELATQKMTNQELEKQLNNTLDDLEQVEEDARQLKREYDSLIEDLQNIQAERTEVLNAFDQKQNDFEDLREEAEQELELLEQQLQQKEQELDRYMNDLENRNEDFEALQQEMKNVSESLVMLEDDRNASQRRIQQLEQELDDANQELESLDQKLHEAQQKIERFEVQQESNQGEITFLREEQEGDKIRIGDLEAALNGAQMSIQEEKERYKDLEDRVSEERKQREALDSQEKEEVQKAFDELNTQASKARDEVRRLRKELSSKEVEASTWKQRLDDLENSLRDALGSLDGTKANLLKDVKTLQKDLDDTILDLDHARTELAEKERTLRNRDTLLESTSLESRKLADMLDKERQLRMQEKRQYESSQRTAQSNTRTIQSYETRILELETSRSQDRRRINQLEAQYKDQLLERNNLLLALWNRLSTLCGADWAQRNSLVNGELPTLEVIGRSLPGFSKNVLAAIKMVESIIGGFKVRIRGIEKDLWKEYQTLEHKLDVRIKHLDSLEKSIRSGSMGLIRNETMSSEISRLKSENKHLKAELNLSRQNTRSPTWFLKHQQELHRLNITPSQLKYRCYPTPLLFLVASAERPD
;
A
#
# COMPACT_ATOMS: atom_id res chain seq x y z
N MET A 1 4.92 11.86 54.74
CA MET A 1 6.13 11.75 53.89
C MET A 1 6.10 10.55 52.94
N ALA A 2 5.72 9.33 53.37
CA ALA A 2 5.75 8.14 52.50
C ALA A 2 4.87 8.16 51.23
N ARG A 3 3.78 8.96 51.17
CA ARG A 3 2.93 9.10 49.98
C ARG A 3 3.39 10.18 48.97
N GLN A 4 4.39 11.00 49.33
CA GLN A 4 4.86 12.08 48.46
C GLN A 4 6.01 11.65 47.53
N ILE A 5 6.79 10.64 47.93
CA ILE A 5 7.95 10.14 47.18
C ILE A 5 7.57 9.61 45.78
N PRO A 6 6.52 8.76 45.61
CA PRO A 6 6.16 8.26 44.28
C PRO A 6 5.64 9.35 43.35
N LYS A 7 5.02 10.39 43.91
CA LYS A 7 4.54 11.55 43.17
C LYS A 7 5.71 12.40 42.66
N ILE A 8 6.75 12.55 43.48
CA ILE A 8 7.98 13.27 43.12
C ILE A 8 8.74 12.51 42.02
N ASP A 9 8.87 11.19 42.10
CA ASP A 9 9.53 10.39 41.06
C ASP A 9 8.78 10.44 39.72
N LYS A 10 7.45 10.38 39.76
CA LYS A 10 6.62 10.53 38.55
C LYS A 10 6.80 11.91 37.91
N LEU A 11 6.76 12.97 38.71
CA LEU A 11 6.98 14.34 38.24
C LEU A 11 8.41 14.55 37.74
N SER A 12 9.41 13.90 38.34
CA SER A 12 10.81 13.96 37.92
C SER A 12 11.00 13.28 36.56
N LYS A 13 10.36 12.12 36.35
CA LYS A 13 10.36 11.41 35.06
C LYS A 13 9.63 12.20 33.98
N GLU A 14 8.45 12.75 34.27
CA GLU A 14 7.72 13.63 33.36
C GLU A 14 8.55 14.90 33.03
N ASN A 15 9.30 15.45 33.99
CA ASN A 15 10.19 16.60 33.75
C ASN A 15 11.39 16.24 32.86
N PHE A 16 11.97 15.05 33.04
CA PHE A 16 13.03 14.54 32.19
C PHE A 16 12.54 14.29 30.75
N ASP A 17 11.38 13.66 30.59
CA ASP A 17 10.76 13.42 29.29
C ASP A 17 10.41 14.74 28.58
N LEU A 18 9.92 15.73 29.34
CA LEU A 18 9.70 17.08 28.82
C LEU A 18 11.00 17.77 28.39
N LYS A 19 12.09 17.67 29.18
CA LYS A 19 13.40 18.21 28.79
C LYS A 19 13.94 17.55 27.53
N LEU A 20 13.77 16.23 27.40
CA LEU A 20 14.17 15.48 26.21
C LEU A 20 13.38 15.96 24.99
N LYS A 21 12.07 16.17 25.16
CA LYS A 21 11.19 16.63 24.08
C LYS A 21 11.50 18.07 23.67
N ILE A 22 11.80 18.95 24.64
CA ILE A 22 12.28 20.31 24.37
C ILE A 22 13.61 20.26 23.63
N HIS A 23 14.58 19.44 24.04
CA HIS A 23 15.85 19.31 23.35
C HIS A 23 15.68 18.86 21.89
N PHE A 24 14.84 17.87 21.61
CA PHE A 24 14.58 17.42 20.24
C PHE A 24 13.77 18.45 19.42
N LEU A 25 12.86 19.19 20.06
CA LEU A 25 12.15 20.30 19.41
C LEU A 25 13.09 21.46 19.09
N ASP A 26 13.99 21.81 19.99
CA ASP A 26 15.03 22.83 19.76
C ASP A 26 15.99 22.37 18.66
N GLN A 27 16.41 21.10 18.65
CA GLN A 27 17.25 20.54 17.59
C GLN A 27 16.52 20.54 16.23
N ALA A 28 15.22 20.22 16.21
CA ALA A 28 14.41 20.27 15.00
C ALA A 28 14.17 21.71 14.52
N LEU A 29 13.99 22.66 15.45
CA LEU A 29 13.88 24.10 15.16
C LEU A 29 15.21 24.67 14.67
N GLN A 30 16.34 24.28 15.25
CA GLN A 30 17.68 24.69 14.83
C GLN A 30 17.95 24.19 13.40
N ASN A 31 17.65 22.92 13.11
CA ASN A 31 17.82 22.33 11.78
C ASN A 31 16.88 22.93 10.73
N ARG A 32 15.70 23.42 11.15
CA ARG A 32 14.72 24.12 10.29
C ARG A 32 14.89 25.64 10.26
N SER A 33 15.74 26.21 11.12
CA SER A 33 16.01 27.64 11.14
C SER A 33 16.73 28.06 9.86
N ASP A 34 16.58 29.31 9.45
CA ASP A 34 17.23 29.83 8.25
C ASP A 34 18.77 29.66 8.29
N GLU A 35 19.37 29.71 9.48
CA GLU A 35 20.81 29.44 9.70
C GLU A 35 21.14 27.95 9.52
N GLY A 36 20.33 27.04 10.09
CA GLY A 36 20.52 25.59 9.95
C GLY A 36 20.28 25.07 8.54
N VAL A 37 19.30 25.64 7.82
CA VAL A 37 19.06 25.36 6.40
C VAL A 37 20.22 25.89 5.56
N LYS A 38 20.77 27.07 5.87
CA LYS A 38 21.94 27.64 5.19
C LYS A 38 23.20 26.81 5.42
N ASP A 39 23.42 26.31 6.64
CA ASP A 39 24.53 25.40 6.96
C ASP A 39 24.38 24.03 6.28
N MET A 40 23.16 23.50 6.21
CA MET A 40 22.87 22.29 5.45
C MET A 40 23.10 22.48 3.95
N ILE A 41 22.68 23.61 3.38
CA ILE A 41 22.93 23.94 1.97
C ILE A 41 24.43 24.10 1.73
N SER A 42 25.14 24.78 2.62
CA SER A 42 26.60 24.94 2.55
C SER A 42 27.32 23.58 2.59
N LYS A 43 26.93 22.69 3.51
CA LYS A 43 27.42 21.30 3.55
C LYS A 43 27.07 20.52 2.30
N ASN A 44 25.87 20.69 1.74
CA ASN A 44 25.47 19.99 0.52
C ASN A 44 26.28 20.47 -0.69
N VAL A 45 26.54 21.77 -0.79
CA VAL A 45 27.42 22.36 -1.81
C VAL A 45 28.86 21.87 -1.63
N GLN A 46 29.35 21.79 -0.39
CA GLN A 46 30.68 21.23 -0.09
C GLN A 46 30.76 19.76 -0.49
N LEU A 47 29.79 18.92 -0.09
CA LEU A 47 29.73 17.51 -0.46
C LEU A 47 29.60 17.30 -1.97
N GLN A 48 28.86 18.16 -2.67
CA GLN A 48 28.79 18.12 -4.14
C GLN A 48 30.13 18.49 -4.79
N THR A 49 30.85 19.45 -4.19
CA THR A 49 32.18 19.85 -4.64
C THR A 49 33.18 18.71 -4.43
N ASP A 50 33.17 18.11 -3.24
CA ASP A 50 34.04 16.98 -2.87
C ASP A 50 33.73 15.74 -3.74
N LEU A 51 32.45 15.47 -4.01
CA LEU A 51 32.04 14.40 -4.92
C LEU A 51 32.49 14.66 -6.37
N ALA A 52 32.50 15.92 -6.81
CA ALA A 52 32.97 16.29 -8.14
C ALA A 52 34.50 16.18 -8.25
N THR A 53 35.25 16.56 -7.22
CA THR A 53 36.71 16.38 -7.16
C THR A 53 37.06 14.90 -7.13
N GLU A 54 36.40 14.10 -6.30
CA GLU A 54 36.59 12.65 -6.24
C GLU A 54 36.29 11.97 -7.57
N LYS A 55 35.21 12.36 -8.26
CA LYS A 55 34.92 11.83 -9.62
C LYS A 55 36.00 12.18 -10.63
N LYS A 56 36.57 13.39 -10.55
CA LYS A 56 37.66 13.84 -11.43
C LYS A 56 38.96 13.10 -11.12
N GLU A 57 39.27 12.88 -9.84
CA GLU A 57 40.43 12.09 -9.40
C GLU A 57 40.28 10.62 -9.77
N ASN A 58 39.11 10.01 -9.56
CA ASN A 58 38.82 8.64 -9.98
C ASN A 58 38.95 8.48 -11.51
N GLN A 59 38.52 9.49 -12.29
CA GLN A 59 38.72 9.50 -13.74
C GLN A 59 40.20 9.64 -14.13
N SER A 60 40.97 10.44 -13.39
CA SER A 60 42.42 10.58 -13.56
C SER A 60 43.17 9.29 -13.21
N LEU A 61 42.80 8.65 -12.10
CA LEU A 61 43.33 7.36 -11.67
C LEU A 61 42.99 6.26 -12.68
N ARG A 62 41.76 6.20 -13.20
CA ARG A 62 41.40 5.27 -14.28
C ARG A 62 42.21 5.50 -15.56
N ARG A 63 42.57 6.75 -15.89
CA ARG A 63 43.47 7.03 -17.02
C ARG A 63 44.89 6.55 -16.72
N LYS A 64 45.43 6.83 -15.53
CA LYS A 64 46.74 6.34 -15.07
C LYS A 64 46.79 4.81 -15.03
N VAL A 65 45.74 4.14 -14.55
CA VAL A 65 45.62 2.68 -14.56
C VAL A 65 45.67 2.15 -15.98
N ARG A 66 44.90 2.70 -16.94
CA ARG A 66 45.00 2.30 -18.35
C ARG A 66 46.37 2.56 -18.96
N GLU A 67 47.05 3.61 -18.53
CA GLU A 67 48.38 3.97 -19.01
C GLU A 67 49.45 3.02 -18.44
N LEU A 68 49.33 2.65 -17.17
CA LEU A 68 50.14 1.64 -16.50
C LEU A 68 49.86 0.24 -17.04
N GLU A 69 48.61 -0.12 -17.32
CA GLU A 69 48.23 -1.36 -17.99
C GLU A 69 48.80 -1.42 -19.42
N LYS A 70 48.80 -0.30 -20.16
CA LYS A 70 49.48 -0.23 -21.47
C LYS A 70 51.00 -0.38 -21.35
N LYS A 71 51.62 0.22 -20.34
CA LYS A 71 53.06 0.07 -20.07
C LYS A 71 53.41 -1.34 -19.62
N LEU A 72 52.59 -1.94 -18.76
CA LEU A 72 52.72 -3.32 -18.31
C LEU A 72 52.55 -4.27 -19.49
N LYS A 73 51.57 -4.05 -20.35
CA LYS A 73 51.37 -4.84 -21.57
C LYS A 73 52.52 -4.68 -22.58
N ALA A 74 53.08 -3.48 -22.72
CA ALA A 74 54.28 -3.25 -23.52
C ALA A 74 55.54 -3.90 -22.90
N GLN A 75 55.62 -3.96 -21.57
CA GLN A 75 56.68 -4.65 -20.84
C GLN A 75 56.51 -6.17 -20.88
N GLU A 76 55.29 -6.68 -20.88
CA GLU A 76 54.93 -8.08 -21.08
C GLU A 76 55.16 -8.52 -22.53
N GLU A 77 54.88 -7.67 -23.52
CA GLU A 77 55.22 -7.92 -24.92
C GLU A 77 56.75 -7.85 -25.15
N GLY A 78 57.45 -6.96 -24.43
CA GLY A 78 58.92 -6.91 -24.38
C GLY A 78 59.56 -8.08 -23.65
N MET A 79 58.94 -8.59 -22.57
CA MET A 79 59.38 -9.78 -21.85
C MET A 79 58.97 -11.07 -22.58
N ALA A 80 57.87 -11.10 -23.33
CA ALA A 80 57.48 -12.23 -24.17
C ALA A 80 58.47 -12.42 -25.33
N ALA A 81 58.98 -11.33 -25.91
CA ALA A 81 60.07 -11.37 -26.89
C ALA A 81 61.42 -11.85 -26.27
N ALA A 82 61.64 -11.67 -24.96
CA ALA A 82 62.79 -12.21 -24.24
C ALA A 82 62.58 -13.65 -23.73
N LYS A 83 61.33 -14.10 -23.58
CA LYS A 83 60.96 -15.41 -23.02
C LYS A 83 60.74 -16.50 -24.08
N GLU A 84 60.78 -16.17 -25.37
CA GLU A 84 60.82 -17.13 -26.49
C GLU A 84 62.23 -17.69 -26.75
N LYS A 85 63.26 -17.30 -25.97
CA LYS A 85 64.63 -17.86 -26.06
C LYS A 85 65.08 -18.67 -24.85
N THR A 86 64.25 -18.83 -23.82
CA THR A 86 64.57 -19.65 -22.66
C THR A 86 63.30 -20.06 -21.93
N THR A 87 62.79 -21.27 -22.20
CA THR A 87 62.10 -22.11 -21.19
C THR A 87 61.76 -23.49 -21.75
N THR A 88 62.53 -24.49 -21.33
CA THR A 88 62.05 -25.83 -20.95
C THR A 88 62.49 -25.97 -19.49
N GLY A 89 61.64 -25.68 -18.48
CA GLY A 89 60.75 -26.66 -17.81
C GLY A 89 61.59 -27.76 -17.13
N SER A 90 61.91 -27.72 -15.82
CA SER A 90 61.06 -28.03 -14.64
C SER A 90 60.27 -29.33 -14.84
N ASP A 91 60.32 -30.37 -14.00
CA ASP A 91 60.36 -30.40 -12.53
C ASP A 91 60.69 -31.83 -12.01
N ASP A 92 60.84 -31.94 -10.69
CA ASP A 92 60.88 -33.13 -9.81
C ASP A 92 62.20 -33.88 -9.58
N GLY A 93 62.77 -33.57 -8.41
CA GLY A 93 63.88 -34.28 -7.80
C GLY A 93 63.45 -35.50 -6.99
N LYS A 94 64.33 -36.50 -6.98
CA LYS A 94 64.60 -37.38 -5.84
C LYS A 94 65.86 -38.19 -6.11
N SER A 95 66.81 -38.08 -5.19
CA SER A 95 67.76 -39.12 -4.79
C SER A 95 68.57 -39.80 -5.90
N ASP A 96 69.88 -39.53 -5.99
CA ASP A 96 70.86 -40.43 -5.36
C ASP A 96 72.26 -39.80 -5.43
N GLY A 97 72.97 -39.85 -4.30
CA GLY A 97 74.38 -39.56 -4.22
C GLY A 97 75.19 -40.82 -4.57
N SER A 98 76.50 -40.64 -4.71
CA SER A 98 77.49 -41.74 -4.77
C SER A 98 77.70 -42.42 -6.12
N HIS A 99 78.14 -41.71 -7.17
CA HIS A 99 78.94 -42.37 -8.24
C HIS A 99 80.00 -41.52 -8.95
N GLY A 100 80.07 -40.19 -8.77
CA GLY A 100 81.10 -39.35 -9.41
C GLY A 100 82.39 -39.15 -8.61
N GLN A 101 82.46 -39.59 -7.35
CA GLN A 101 83.59 -39.34 -6.45
C GLN A 101 84.62 -40.48 -6.42
N ALA A 102 84.25 -41.68 -6.91
CA ALA A 102 85.14 -42.84 -6.97
C ALA A 102 86.03 -42.86 -8.23
N GLU A 103 85.52 -42.40 -9.38
CA GLU A 103 86.28 -42.36 -10.63
C GLU A 103 87.42 -41.31 -10.58
N MET A 104 87.22 -40.21 -9.83
CA MET A 104 88.23 -39.18 -9.65
C MET A 104 89.33 -39.59 -8.65
N GLU A 105 89.05 -40.45 -7.67
CA GLU A 105 90.05 -40.98 -6.73
C GLU A 105 90.91 -42.08 -7.37
N GLU A 106 90.37 -42.91 -8.28
CA GLU A 106 91.16 -43.89 -9.04
C GLU A 106 92.15 -43.22 -10.03
N GLU A 107 91.75 -42.12 -10.68
CA GLU A 107 92.62 -41.39 -11.62
C GLU A 107 93.76 -40.64 -10.89
N ILE A 108 93.50 -40.11 -9.68
CA ILE A 108 94.55 -39.50 -8.83
C ILE A 108 95.53 -40.56 -8.30
N THR A 109 95.08 -41.78 -8.03
CA THR A 109 95.94 -42.87 -7.54
C THR A 109 96.86 -43.39 -8.65
N TYR A 110 96.33 -43.55 -9.86
CA TYR A 110 97.09 -43.95 -11.05
C TYR A 110 98.16 -42.92 -11.44
N LEU A 111 97.84 -41.62 -11.38
CA LEU A 111 98.78 -40.55 -11.67
C LEU A 111 99.88 -40.40 -10.58
N ARG A 112 99.58 -40.72 -9.32
CA ARG A 112 100.60 -40.78 -8.24
C ARG A 112 101.55 -41.98 -8.42
N GLU A 113 101.04 -43.13 -8.84
CA GLU A 113 101.84 -44.33 -9.04
C GLU A 113 102.79 -44.21 -10.25
N CYS A 114 102.35 -43.55 -11.33
CA CYS A 114 103.22 -43.21 -12.47
C CYS A 114 104.31 -42.18 -12.11
N LEU A 115 104.00 -41.18 -11.27
CA LEU A 115 104.98 -40.19 -10.84
C LEU A 115 106.07 -40.82 -9.95
N GLN A 116 105.68 -41.69 -9.01
CA GLN A 116 106.61 -42.43 -8.14
C GLN A 116 107.52 -43.40 -8.93
N GLN A 117 107.01 -44.01 -10.00
CA GLN A 117 107.83 -44.82 -10.92
C GLN A 117 108.84 -43.97 -11.72
N SER A 118 108.48 -42.74 -12.09
CA SER A 118 109.41 -41.83 -12.77
C SER A 118 110.49 -41.27 -11.83
N GLU A 119 110.16 -41.03 -10.56
CA GLU A 119 111.11 -40.55 -9.54
C GLU A 119 112.14 -41.61 -9.15
N THR A 120 111.72 -42.88 -9.00
CA THR A 120 112.61 -44.01 -8.69
C THR A 120 113.57 -44.36 -9.83
N GLU A 121 113.15 -44.19 -11.10
CA GLU A 121 114.03 -44.39 -12.25
C GLU A 121 115.07 -43.25 -12.40
N VAL A 122 114.71 -42.02 -12.00
CA VAL A 122 115.65 -40.89 -11.96
C VAL A 122 116.69 -41.04 -10.84
N GLU A 123 116.34 -41.59 -9.67
CA GLU A 123 117.33 -41.95 -8.64
C GLU A 123 118.26 -43.07 -9.10
N ARG A 124 117.74 -44.12 -9.74
CA ARG A 124 118.54 -45.23 -10.30
C ARG A 124 119.59 -44.74 -11.31
N LEU A 125 119.19 -43.82 -12.20
CA LEU A 125 120.08 -43.25 -13.22
C LEU A 125 121.10 -42.26 -12.63
N LYS A 126 120.81 -41.61 -11.50
CA LYS A 126 121.78 -40.76 -10.77
C LYS A 126 122.85 -41.60 -10.05
N GLU A 127 122.48 -42.74 -9.47
CA GLU A 127 123.44 -43.67 -8.83
C GLU A 127 124.35 -44.35 -9.86
N GLU A 128 123.83 -44.71 -11.04
CA GLU A 128 124.61 -45.33 -12.11
C GLU A 128 125.64 -44.36 -12.75
N ASN A 129 125.34 -43.06 -12.76
CA ASN A 129 126.24 -42.02 -13.27
C ASN A 129 127.36 -41.68 -12.27
N LEU A 130 127.05 -41.68 -10.97
CA LEU A 130 128.05 -41.49 -9.90
C LEU A 130 129.03 -42.68 -9.83
N ALA A 131 128.59 -43.90 -10.17
CA ALA A 131 129.45 -45.08 -10.28
C ALA A 131 130.39 -45.05 -11.50
N LYS A 132 129.96 -44.48 -12.63
CA LYS A 132 130.75 -44.36 -13.86
C LYS A 132 131.81 -43.25 -13.81
N GLU A 133 131.64 -42.24 -12.97
CA GLU A 133 132.60 -41.12 -12.81
C GLU A 133 133.80 -41.48 -11.90
N VAL A 134 133.68 -42.49 -11.03
CA VAL A 134 134.75 -42.94 -10.11
C VAL A 134 135.74 -43.93 -10.77
N GLU A 135 135.31 -44.70 -11.78
CA GLU A 135 136.19 -45.62 -12.54
C GLU A 135 137.10 -44.92 -13.56
N LYS A 136 136.75 -43.70 -14.01
CA LYS A 136 137.52 -42.96 -15.04
C LYS A 136 138.73 -42.18 -14.50
N ARG A 137 139.01 -42.24 -13.19
CA ARG A 137 140.14 -41.55 -12.50
C ARG A 137 141.26 -42.48 -12.00
N ARG A 138 141.40 -43.69 -12.56
CA ARG A 138 142.35 -44.70 -12.04
C ARG A 138 143.33 -45.34 -13.04
N MET A 139 143.53 -44.77 -14.24
CA MET A 139 144.61 -45.21 -15.15
C MET A 139 145.45 -44.03 -15.58
N ALA A 140 146.60 -43.91 -14.91
CA ALA A 140 147.73 -43.05 -15.22
C ALA A 140 148.74 -43.81 -16.09
N GLU A 141 149.70 -43.04 -16.62
CA GLU A 141 151.02 -43.42 -17.12
C GLU A 141 151.19 -43.51 -18.66
N PRO A 142 151.97 -42.58 -19.26
CA PRO A 142 152.30 -42.60 -20.67
C PRO A 142 153.55 -43.43 -20.91
N THR A 143 153.42 -44.51 -21.70
CA THR A 143 154.57 -45.23 -22.26
C THR A 143 154.73 -44.79 -23.71
N ALA A 144 155.98 -44.45 -24.08
CA ALA A 144 156.34 -43.89 -25.37
C ALA A 144 155.94 -44.81 -26.53
N LEU A 145 155.17 -44.27 -27.46
CA LEU A 145 154.70 -44.98 -28.64
C LEU A 145 154.91 -44.13 -29.89
N ASP A 146 155.20 -44.85 -30.97
CA ASP A 146 155.70 -44.45 -32.28
C ASP A 146 154.68 -43.57 -33.04
N ASP A 147 155.10 -42.89 -34.13
CA ASP A 147 154.39 -41.79 -34.82
C ASP A 147 152.92 -42.06 -35.25
N ALA A 148 152.41 -43.29 -35.13
CA ALA A 148 151.02 -43.66 -35.41
C ALA A 148 150.00 -43.35 -34.29
N GLU A 149 150.44 -43.24 -33.04
CA GLU A 149 149.50 -43.08 -31.90
C GLU A 149 149.16 -41.62 -31.58
N ARG A 150 149.95 -40.68 -32.09
CA ARG A 150 149.70 -39.23 -31.93
C ARG A 150 148.47 -38.76 -32.69
N ASP A 151 148.24 -39.32 -33.87
CA ASP A 151 147.07 -39.01 -34.70
C ASP A 151 145.76 -39.50 -34.06
N GLU A 152 145.76 -40.66 -33.39
CA GLU A 152 144.58 -41.17 -32.66
C GLU A 152 144.23 -40.29 -31.44
N TYR A 153 145.22 -39.77 -30.71
CA TYR A 153 144.96 -38.87 -29.58
C TYR A 153 144.45 -37.49 -30.01
N GLU A 154 144.96 -36.94 -31.11
CA GLU A 154 144.45 -35.67 -31.68
C GLU A 154 142.99 -35.83 -32.16
N GLN A 155 142.67 -36.98 -32.76
CA GLN A 155 141.30 -37.31 -33.15
C GLN A 155 140.35 -37.44 -31.95
N LYS A 156 140.78 -38.13 -30.88
CA LYS A 156 140.01 -38.24 -29.63
C LYS A 156 139.81 -36.90 -28.93
N GLN A 157 140.79 -36.00 -29.03
CA GLN A 157 140.68 -34.65 -28.47
C GLN A 157 139.75 -33.74 -29.30
N ALA A 158 139.65 -33.95 -30.61
CA ALA A 158 138.67 -33.30 -31.47
C ALA A 158 137.25 -33.80 -31.15
N GLU A 159 137.06 -35.12 -31.02
CA GLU A 159 135.78 -35.72 -30.63
C GLU A 159 135.28 -35.22 -29.28
N LEU A 160 136.17 -35.15 -28.26
CA LEU A 160 135.80 -34.61 -26.94
C LEU A 160 135.45 -33.11 -26.98
N ARG A 161 135.98 -32.33 -27.93
CA ARG A 161 135.60 -30.92 -28.11
C ARG A 161 134.23 -30.79 -28.76
N ASP A 162 133.93 -31.63 -29.73
CA ASP A 162 132.61 -31.67 -30.37
C ASP A 162 131.54 -32.20 -29.41
N GLU A 163 131.85 -33.21 -28.59
CA GLU A 163 131.01 -33.66 -27.48
C GLU A 163 130.79 -32.55 -26.45
N LEU A 164 131.83 -31.79 -26.08
CA LEU A 164 131.69 -30.66 -25.16
C LEU A 164 130.83 -29.54 -25.76
N ALA A 165 130.96 -29.28 -27.06
CA ALA A 165 130.17 -28.26 -27.76
C ALA A 165 128.69 -28.67 -27.86
N THR A 166 128.42 -29.92 -28.20
CA THR A 166 127.04 -30.47 -28.23
C THR A 166 126.42 -30.46 -26.83
N GLN A 167 127.14 -30.88 -25.79
CA GLN A 167 126.66 -30.82 -24.40
C GLN A 167 126.37 -29.40 -23.91
N LYS A 168 127.13 -28.40 -24.37
CA LYS A 168 126.83 -26.99 -24.09
C LYS A 168 125.57 -26.51 -24.79
N MET A 169 125.38 -26.87 -26.06
CA MET A 169 124.17 -26.52 -26.81
C MET A 169 122.93 -27.18 -26.20
N THR A 170 123.03 -28.45 -25.77
CA THR A 170 121.92 -29.14 -25.08
C THR A 170 121.64 -28.52 -23.72
N ASN A 171 122.66 -28.13 -22.95
CA ASN A 171 122.43 -27.41 -21.69
C ASN A 171 121.76 -26.06 -21.91
N GLN A 172 122.16 -25.29 -22.92
CA GLN A 172 121.50 -24.02 -23.26
C GLN A 172 120.04 -24.23 -23.71
N GLU A 173 119.77 -25.27 -24.48
CA GLU A 173 118.41 -25.60 -24.90
C GLU A 173 117.55 -26.07 -23.71
N LEU A 174 118.12 -26.87 -22.79
CA LEU A 174 117.45 -27.29 -21.56
C LEU A 174 117.20 -26.11 -20.60
N GLU A 175 118.13 -25.17 -20.46
CA GLU A 175 117.93 -23.94 -19.68
C GLU A 175 116.80 -23.09 -20.27
N LYS A 176 116.73 -22.99 -21.59
CA LYS A 176 115.64 -22.28 -22.27
C LYS A 176 114.29 -22.97 -22.07
N GLN A 177 114.25 -24.30 -22.19
CA GLN A 177 113.04 -25.08 -21.92
C GLN A 177 112.60 -24.95 -20.47
N LEU A 178 113.54 -25.00 -19.52
CA LEU A 178 113.27 -24.80 -18.10
C LEU A 178 112.67 -23.42 -17.84
N ASN A 179 113.27 -22.36 -18.40
CA ASN A 179 112.74 -21.00 -18.25
C ASN A 179 111.33 -20.88 -18.83
N ASN A 180 111.07 -21.44 -20.03
CA ASN A 180 109.72 -21.44 -20.59
C ASN A 180 108.73 -22.17 -19.68
N THR A 181 109.10 -23.33 -19.13
CA THR A 181 108.21 -24.05 -18.21
C THR A 181 107.99 -23.31 -16.89
N LEU A 182 108.97 -22.53 -16.42
CA LEU A 182 108.82 -21.67 -15.24
C LEU A 182 107.88 -20.50 -15.52
N ASP A 183 108.01 -19.86 -16.69
CA ASP A 183 107.11 -18.78 -17.13
C ASP A 183 105.67 -19.31 -17.29
N ASP A 184 105.48 -20.48 -17.91
CA ASP A 184 104.18 -21.13 -18.04
C ASP A 184 103.58 -21.48 -16.67
N LEU A 185 104.41 -21.94 -15.71
CA LEU A 185 103.98 -22.27 -14.36
C LEU A 185 103.59 -21.01 -13.57
N GLU A 186 104.34 -19.92 -13.71
CA GLU A 186 103.99 -18.62 -13.11
C GLU A 186 102.66 -18.09 -13.67
N GLN A 187 102.42 -18.22 -14.98
CA GLN A 187 101.16 -17.85 -15.60
C GLN A 187 99.98 -18.70 -15.07
N VAL A 188 100.16 -20.01 -14.97
CA VAL A 188 99.12 -20.91 -14.41
C VAL A 188 98.84 -20.58 -12.94
N GLU A 189 99.86 -20.23 -12.16
CA GLU A 189 99.66 -19.78 -10.78
C GLU A 189 98.89 -18.46 -10.70
N GLU A 190 99.15 -17.51 -11.60
CA GLU A 190 98.43 -16.25 -11.67
C GLU A 190 96.96 -16.46 -12.06
N ASP A 191 96.70 -17.29 -13.09
CA ASP A 191 95.35 -17.66 -13.52
C ASP A 191 94.59 -18.38 -12.39
N ALA A 192 95.25 -19.29 -11.66
CA ALA A 192 94.66 -19.97 -10.51
C ALA A 192 94.32 -19.00 -9.37
N ARG A 193 95.16 -18.00 -9.12
CA ARG A 193 94.87 -16.93 -8.15
C ARG A 193 93.70 -16.07 -8.60
N GLN A 194 93.59 -15.77 -9.89
CA GLN A 194 92.45 -15.01 -10.43
C GLN A 194 91.14 -15.79 -10.30
N LEU A 195 91.12 -17.05 -10.74
CA LEU A 195 89.96 -17.93 -10.62
C LEU A 195 89.51 -18.09 -9.16
N LYS A 196 90.45 -18.14 -8.22
CA LYS A 196 90.13 -18.18 -6.79
C LYS A 196 89.43 -16.90 -6.32
N ARG A 197 89.88 -15.71 -6.75
CA ARG A 197 89.22 -14.44 -6.40
C ARG A 197 87.81 -14.36 -6.99
N GLU A 198 87.63 -14.82 -8.23
CA GLU A 198 86.32 -14.88 -8.88
C GLU A 198 85.38 -15.85 -8.15
N TYR A 199 85.90 -17.02 -7.73
CA TYR A 199 85.17 -17.98 -6.92
C TYR A 199 84.75 -17.42 -5.57
N ASP A 200 85.65 -16.75 -4.85
CA ASP A 200 85.36 -16.11 -3.56
C ASP A 200 84.29 -15.00 -3.72
N SER A 201 84.38 -14.20 -4.79
CA SER A 201 83.36 -13.19 -5.12
C SER A 201 81.99 -13.81 -5.42
N LEU A 202 81.95 -14.91 -6.17
CA LEU A 202 80.70 -15.62 -6.48
C LEU A 202 80.07 -16.23 -5.22
N ILE A 203 80.87 -16.69 -4.26
CA ILE A 203 80.38 -17.15 -2.96
C ILE A 203 79.71 -16.01 -2.18
N GLU A 204 80.36 -14.84 -2.13
CA GLU A 204 79.81 -13.67 -1.44
C GLU A 204 78.48 -13.21 -2.06
N ASP A 205 78.41 -13.16 -3.40
CA ASP A 205 77.17 -12.85 -4.11
C ASP A 205 76.06 -13.88 -3.81
N LEU A 206 76.39 -15.17 -3.77
CA LEU A 206 75.44 -16.23 -3.45
C LEU A 206 74.92 -16.11 -2.01
N GLN A 207 75.79 -15.78 -1.06
CA GLN A 207 75.41 -15.54 0.34
C GLN A 207 74.49 -14.31 0.47
N ASN A 208 74.78 -13.23 -0.27
CA ASN A 208 73.94 -12.04 -0.30
C ASN A 208 72.54 -12.34 -0.87
N ILE A 209 72.48 -13.05 -2.01
CA ILE A 209 71.20 -13.48 -2.61
C ILE A 209 70.41 -14.39 -1.65
N GLN A 210 71.10 -15.27 -0.90
CA GLN A 210 70.45 -16.10 0.12
C GLN A 210 69.89 -15.25 1.26
N ALA A 211 70.62 -14.25 1.74
CA ALA A 211 70.16 -13.34 2.77
C ALA A 211 68.93 -12.55 2.31
N GLU A 212 68.98 -11.96 1.11
CA GLU A 212 67.85 -11.26 0.49
C GLU A 212 66.63 -12.16 0.32
N ARG A 213 66.82 -13.40 -0.16
CA ARG A 213 65.74 -14.39 -0.26
C ARG A 213 65.10 -14.67 1.10
N THR A 214 65.91 -14.79 2.15
CA THR A 214 65.42 -15.08 3.50
C THR A 214 64.64 -13.89 4.07
N GLU A 215 65.11 -12.66 3.83
CA GLU A 215 64.41 -11.44 4.22
C GLU A 215 63.06 -11.30 3.49
N VAL A 216 63.03 -11.56 2.18
CA VAL A 216 61.79 -11.54 1.38
C VAL A 216 60.81 -12.62 1.84
N LEU A 217 61.27 -13.82 2.17
CA LEU A 217 60.42 -14.87 2.72
C LEU A 217 59.82 -14.47 4.07
N ASN A 218 60.62 -13.91 4.98
CA ASN A 218 60.12 -13.43 6.26
C ASN A 218 59.11 -12.29 6.11
N ALA A 219 59.36 -11.35 5.19
CA ALA A 219 58.42 -10.26 4.89
C ALA A 219 57.12 -10.80 4.27
N PHE A 220 57.21 -11.82 3.42
CA PHE A 220 56.05 -12.50 2.85
C PHE A 220 55.22 -13.19 3.94
N ASP A 221 55.85 -13.95 4.84
CA ASP A 221 55.18 -14.64 5.95
C ASP A 221 54.50 -13.63 6.90
N GLN A 222 55.15 -12.50 7.20
CA GLN A 222 54.54 -11.41 7.98
C GLN A 222 53.30 -10.85 7.27
N LYS A 223 53.39 -10.58 5.97
CA LYS A 223 52.25 -10.08 5.19
C LYS A 223 51.12 -11.09 5.13
N GLN A 224 51.44 -12.37 5.03
CA GLN A 224 50.44 -13.43 5.06
C GLN A 224 49.71 -13.47 6.40
N ASN A 225 50.42 -13.37 7.52
CA ASN A 225 49.81 -13.27 8.86
C ASN A 225 48.94 -12.02 9.00
N ASP A 226 49.43 -10.85 8.55
CA ASP A 226 48.63 -9.60 8.55
C ASP A 226 47.30 -9.77 7.77
N PHE A 227 47.33 -10.48 6.63
CA PHE A 227 46.13 -10.76 5.85
C PHE A 227 45.18 -11.75 6.54
N GLU A 228 45.71 -12.72 7.27
CA GLU A 228 44.93 -13.68 8.04
C GLU A 228 44.25 -12.98 9.22
N ASP A 229 44.97 -12.14 9.97
CA ASP A 229 44.43 -11.32 11.06
C ASP A 229 43.31 -10.39 10.54
N LEU A 230 43.55 -9.65 9.44
CA LEU A 230 42.52 -8.79 8.84
C LEU A 230 41.28 -9.57 8.39
N ARG A 231 41.48 -10.81 7.93
CA ARG A 231 40.38 -11.67 7.51
C ARG A 231 39.58 -12.16 8.72
N GLU A 232 40.23 -12.56 9.80
CA GLU A 232 39.57 -12.94 11.05
C GLU A 232 38.78 -11.76 11.65
N GLU A 233 39.35 -10.56 11.66
CA GLU A 233 38.64 -9.35 12.13
C GLU A 233 37.39 -9.06 11.28
N ALA A 234 37.50 -9.16 9.94
CA ALA A 234 36.37 -8.98 9.04
C ALA A 234 35.29 -10.06 9.22
N GLU A 235 35.68 -11.32 9.44
CA GLU A 235 34.75 -12.42 9.73
C GLU A 235 34.01 -12.20 11.06
N GLN A 236 34.70 -11.73 12.11
CA GLN A 236 34.08 -11.39 13.39
C GLN A 236 33.12 -10.19 13.29
N GLU A 237 33.47 -9.16 12.52
CA GLU A 237 32.60 -8.00 12.31
C GLU A 237 31.33 -8.41 11.53
N LEU A 238 31.48 -9.28 10.51
CA LEU A 238 30.34 -9.84 9.78
C LEU A 238 29.42 -10.64 10.69
N GLU A 239 29.96 -11.52 11.55
CA GLU A 239 29.15 -12.29 12.50
C GLU A 239 28.39 -11.38 13.47
N LEU A 240 29.03 -10.32 13.98
CA LEU A 240 28.38 -9.35 14.84
C LEU A 240 27.25 -8.60 14.13
N LEU A 241 27.48 -8.18 12.88
CA LEU A 241 26.46 -7.51 12.06
C LEU A 241 25.30 -8.44 11.73
N GLU A 242 25.55 -9.71 11.44
CA GLU A 242 24.52 -10.73 11.24
C GLU A 242 23.67 -10.94 12.49
N GLN A 243 24.28 -11.01 13.67
CA GLN A 243 23.56 -11.10 14.94
C GLN A 243 22.68 -9.86 15.20
N GLN A 244 23.20 -8.65 14.92
CA GLN A 244 22.44 -7.42 15.06
C GLN A 244 21.26 -7.37 14.08
N LEU A 245 21.46 -7.82 12.84
CA LEU A 245 20.42 -7.90 11.82
C LEU A 245 19.32 -8.87 12.25
N GLN A 246 19.69 -10.06 12.73
CA GLN A 246 18.73 -11.04 13.27
C GLN A 246 17.94 -10.50 14.46
N GLN A 247 18.58 -9.77 15.38
CA GLN A 247 17.88 -9.12 16.49
C GLN A 247 16.89 -8.05 15.99
N LYS A 248 17.27 -7.27 14.98
CA LYS A 248 16.39 -6.25 14.38
C LYS A 248 15.22 -6.87 13.62
N GLU A 249 15.43 -7.99 12.93
CA GLU A 249 14.35 -8.76 12.31
C GLU A 249 13.35 -9.26 13.37
N GLN A 250 13.82 -9.83 14.48
CA GLN A 250 12.95 -10.26 15.58
C GLN A 250 12.19 -9.11 16.23
N GLU A 251 12.82 -7.93 16.37
CA GLU A 251 12.14 -6.72 16.85
C GLU A 251 11.05 -6.25 15.87
N LEU A 252 11.34 -6.26 14.57
CA LEU A 252 10.36 -5.92 13.53
C LEU A 252 9.17 -6.88 13.55
N ASP A 253 9.40 -8.19 13.65
CA ASP A 253 8.33 -9.18 13.74
C ASP A 253 7.44 -8.94 14.98
N ARG A 254 8.04 -8.61 16.12
CA ARG A 254 7.28 -8.23 17.33
C ARG A 254 6.45 -6.97 17.10
N TYR A 255 7.02 -5.94 16.50
CA TYR A 255 6.28 -4.71 16.20
C TYR A 255 5.17 -4.91 15.18
N MET A 256 5.36 -5.79 14.19
CA MET A 256 4.31 -6.16 13.24
C MET A 256 3.17 -6.88 13.94
N ASN A 257 3.46 -7.89 14.78
CA ASN A 257 2.44 -8.59 15.55
C ASN A 257 1.69 -7.65 16.51
N ASP A 258 2.39 -6.74 17.19
CA ASP A 258 1.75 -5.74 18.06
C ASP A 258 0.85 -4.77 17.28
N LEU A 259 1.24 -4.45 16.04
CA LEU A 259 0.44 -3.59 15.16
C LEU A 259 -0.79 -4.33 14.63
N GLU A 260 -0.66 -5.60 14.25
CA GLU A 260 -1.77 -6.47 13.86
C GLU A 260 -2.77 -6.62 15.00
N ASN A 261 -2.32 -6.97 16.21
CA ASN A 261 -3.17 -7.06 17.39
C ASN A 261 -3.89 -5.73 17.68
N ARG A 262 -3.20 -4.59 17.57
CA ARG A 262 -3.83 -3.27 17.74
C ARG A 262 -4.85 -2.93 16.65
N ASN A 263 -4.63 -3.38 15.42
CA ASN A 263 -5.59 -3.20 14.34
C ASN A 263 -6.83 -4.06 14.59
N GLU A 264 -6.67 -5.32 15.02
CA GLU A 264 -7.80 -6.19 15.42
C GLU A 264 -8.60 -5.59 16.58
N ASP A 265 -7.91 -5.10 17.63
CA ASP A 265 -8.56 -4.41 18.76
C ASP A 265 -9.31 -3.16 18.30
N PHE A 266 -8.74 -2.39 17.36
CA PHE A 266 -9.38 -1.19 16.82
C PHE A 266 -10.60 -1.52 15.96
N GLU A 267 -10.52 -2.57 15.12
CA GLU A 267 -11.66 -3.08 14.35
C GLU A 267 -12.77 -3.59 15.27
N ALA A 268 -12.42 -4.34 16.32
CA ALA A 268 -13.37 -4.79 17.34
C ALA A 268 -14.06 -3.60 18.03
N LEU A 269 -13.29 -2.58 18.44
CA LEU A 269 -13.83 -1.38 19.07
C LEU A 269 -14.71 -0.55 18.11
N GLN A 270 -14.35 -0.46 16.83
CA GLN A 270 -15.21 0.16 15.81
C GLN A 270 -16.54 -0.59 15.65
N GLN A 271 -16.49 -1.92 15.64
CA GLN A 271 -17.71 -2.73 15.55
C GLN A 271 -18.57 -2.60 16.81
N GLU A 272 -17.98 -2.56 18.00
CA GLU A 272 -18.71 -2.27 19.24
C GLU A 272 -19.34 -0.88 19.23
N MET A 273 -18.60 0.15 18.79
CA MET A 273 -19.14 1.51 18.65
C MET A 273 -20.32 1.55 17.69
N LYS A 274 -20.24 0.81 16.57
CA LYS A 274 -21.35 0.68 15.62
C LYS A 274 -22.55 0.01 16.26
N ASN A 275 -22.35 -1.10 16.98
CA ASN A 275 -23.43 -1.81 17.68
C ASN A 275 -24.08 -0.92 18.76
N VAL A 276 -23.29 -0.15 19.52
CA VAL A 276 -23.80 0.80 20.51
C VAL A 276 -24.57 1.93 19.84
N SER A 277 -24.07 2.46 18.71
CA SER A 277 -24.77 3.49 17.95
C SER A 277 -26.11 2.98 17.40
N GLU A 278 -26.16 1.75 16.89
CA GLU A 278 -27.40 1.11 16.43
C GLU A 278 -28.37 0.91 17.61
N SER A 279 -27.90 0.43 18.76
CA SER A 279 -28.72 0.29 19.96
C SER A 279 -29.23 1.64 20.48
N LEU A 280 -28.44 2.72 20.38
CA LEU A 280 -28.84 4.06 20.78
C LEU A 280 -29.96 4.59 19.88
N VAL A 281 -29.84 4.39 18.57
CA VAL A 281 -30.90 4.78 17.61
C VAL A 281 -32.19 4.02 17.90
N MET A 282 -32.11 2.70 18.14
CA MET A 282 -33.28 1.91 18.52
C MET A 282 -33.93 2.41 19.83
N LEU A 283 -33.12 2.76 20.84
CA LEU A 283 -33.62 3.35 22.08
C LEU A 283 -34.24 4.74 21.89
N GLU A 284 -33.69 5.57 20.99
CA GLU A 284 -34.29 6.85 20.63
C GLU A 284 -35.62 6.67 19.91
N ASP A 285 -35.73 5.70 19.01
CA ASP A 285 -36.97 5.35 18.32
C ASP A 285 -38.04 4.82 19.28
N ASP A 286 -37.67 3.93 20.21
CA ASP A 286 -38.54 3.41 21.27
C ASP A 286 -39.01 4.52 22.22
N ARG A 287 -38.11 5.45 22.57
CA ARG A 287 -38.44 6.64 23.34
C ARG A 287 -39.43 7.53 22.57
N ASN A 288 -39.19 7.77 21.28
CA ASN A 288 -40.07 8.58 20.44
C ASN A 288 -41.46 7.93 20.25
N ALA A 289 -41.51 6.60 20.15
CA ALA A 289 -42.76 5.84 20.12
C ALA A 289 -43.52 5.96 21.45
N SER A 290 -42.81 5.80 22.58
CA SER A 290 -43.38 5.96 23.93
C SER A 290 -43.89 7.38 24.16
N GLN A 291 -43.15 8.40 23.72
CA GLN A 291 -43.55 9.80 23.82
C GLN A 291 -44.84 10.07 23.02
N ARG A 292 -44.96 9.53 21.81
CA ARG A 292 -46.19 9.60 21.00
C ARG A 292 -47.35 8.89 21.69
N ARG A 293 -47.11 7.74 22.33
CA ARG A 293 -48.14 7.01 23.08
C ARG A 293 -48.60 7.80 24.31
N ILE A 294 -47.69 8.45 25.03
CA ILE A 294 -48.02 9.33 26.16
C ILE A 294 -48.90 10.48 25.67
N GLN A 295 -48.52 11.17 24.60
CA GLN A 295 -49.33 12.26 24.04
C GLN A 295 -50.74 11.82 23.63
N GLN A 296 -50.88 10.62 23.05
CA GLN A 296 -52.18 10.05 22.74
C GLN A 296 -53.00 9.79 24.01
N LEU A 297 -52.40 9.19 25.04
CA LEU A 297 -53.08 8.92 26.30
C LEU A 297 -53.44 10.21 27.06
N GLU A 298 -52.61 11.24 26.99
CA GLU A 298 -52.91 12.57 27.54
C GLU A 298 -54.12 13.19 26.82
N GLN A 299 -54.18 13.10 25.49
CA GLN A 299 -55.32 13.57 24.72
C GLN A 299 -56.60 12.77 25.03
N GLU A 300 -56.52 11.44 25.10
CA GLU A 300 -57.65 10.58 25.49
C GLU A 300 -58.14 10.91 26.91
N LEU A 301 -57.23 11.24 27.84
CA LEU A 301 -57.57 11.67 29.20
C LEU A 301 -58.28 13.03 29.21
N ASP A 302 -57.79 14.01 28.43
CA ASP A 302 -58.41 15.32 28.32
C ASP A 302 -59.81 15.24 27.71
N ASP A 303 -59.99 14.44 26.65
CA ASP A 303 -61.30 14.19 26.04
C ASP A 303 -62.27 13.54 27.05
N ALA A 304 -61.80 12.55 27.81
CA ALA A 304 -62.60 11.91 28.86
C ALA A 304 -62.95 12.88 30.02
N ASN A 305 -62.02 13.75 30.41
CA ASN A 305 -62.28 14.78 31.42
C ASN A 305 -63.32 15.80 30.96
N GLN A 306 -63.26 16.24 29.70
CA GLN A 306 -64.29 17.12 29.12
C GLN A 306 -65.66 16.43 29.07
N GLU A 307 -65.70 15.14 28.75
CA GLU A 307 -66.95 14.37 28.78
C GLU A 307 -67.50 14.26 30.21
N LEU A 308 -66.64 14.01 31.20
CA LEU A 308 -67.02 13.99 32.62
C LEU A 308 -67.56 15.36 33.08
N GLU A 309 -66.90 16.47 32.75
CA GLU A 309 -67.40 17.82 33.06
C GLU A 309 -68.78 18.08 32.42
N SER A 310 -68.98 17.65 31.17
CA SER A 310 -70.28 17.74 30.50
C SER A 310 -71.36 16.93 31.21
N LEU A 311 -71.02 15.71 31.67
CA LEU A 311 -71.93 14.85 32.40
C LEU A 311 -72.25 15.42 33.79
N ASP A 312 -71.27 15.95 34.51
CA ASP A 312 -71.48 16.64 35.79
C ASP A 312 -72.39 17.85 35.63
N GLN A 313 -72.20 18.65 34.57
CA GLN A 313 -73.09 19.78 34.31
C GLN A 313 -74.53 19.33 34.03
N LYS A 314 -74.73 18.29 33.21
CA LYS A 314 -76.05 17.70 32.97
C LYS A 314 -76.68 17.14 34.24
N LEU A 315 -75.88 16.52 35.10
CA LEU A 315 -76.33 15.98 36.38
C LEU A 315 -76.75 17.10 37.33
N HIS A 316 -75.98 18.19 37.38
CA HIS A 316 -76.33 19.37 38.16
C HIS A 316 -77.62 20.04 37.65
N GLU A 317 -77.79 20.19 36.34
CA GLU A 317 -79.03 20.69 35.75
C GLU A 317 -80.23 19.78 36.07
N ALA A 318 -80.04 18.45 36.05
CA ALA A 318 -81.07 17.50 36.42
C ALA A 318 -81.41 17.61 37.92
N GLN A 319 -80.43 17.76 38.80
CA GLN A 319 -80.64 18.01 40.23
C GLN A 319 -81.43 19.30 40.46
N GLN A 320 -81.08 20.41 39.81
CA GLN A 320 -81.85 21.66 39.91
C GLN A 320 -83.30 21.50 39.43
N LYS A 321 -83.53 20.67 38.40
CA LYS A 321 -84.91 20.35 37.95
C LYS A 321 -85.65 19.52 38.98
N ILE A 322 -84.99 18.54 39.60
CA ILE A 322 -85.57 17.73 40.69
C ILE A 322 -85.95 18.63 41.85
N GLU A 323 -85.06 19.50 42.34
CA GLU A 323 -85.36 20.44 43.43
C GLU A 323 -86.57 21.34 43.10
N ARG A 324 -86.66 21.84 41.86
CA ARG A 324 -87.84 22.61 41.41
C ARG A 324 -89.11 21.76 41.43
N PHE A 325 -89.05 20.51 40.97
CA PHE A 325 -90.18 19.60 41.00
C PHE A 325 -90.56 19.21 42.43
N GLU A 326 -89.61 19.07 43.34
CA GLU A 326 -89.86 18.84 44.77
C GLU A 326 -90.60 20.02 45.39
N VAL A 327 -90.15 21.26 45.17
CA VAL A 327 -90.86 22.46 45.64
C VAL A 327 -92.27 22.55 45.06
N GLN A 328 -92.42 22.24 43.76
CA GLN A 328 -93.74 22.21 43.13
C GLN A 328 -94.62 21.09 43.70
N GLN A 329 -94.06 19.92 43.98
CA GLN A 329 -94.74 18.81 44.63
C GLN A 329 -95.19 19.20 46.03
N GLU A 330 -94.33 19.84 46.83
CA GLU A 330 -94.68 20.34 48.16
C GLU A 330 -95.80 21.38 48.11
N SER A 331 -95.75 22.31 47.15
CA SER A 331 -96.81 23.31 46.92
C SER A 331 -98.15 22.64 46.57
N ASN A 332 -98.14 21.72 45.60
CA ASN A 332 -99.33 20.98 45.19
C ASN A 332 -99.86 20.11 46.34
N GLN A 333 -98.98 19.50 47.10
CA GLN A 333 -99.35 18.72 48.27
C GLN A 333 -99.99 19.62 49.33
N GLY A 334 -99.43 20.82 49.57
CA GLY A 334 -100.01 21.87 50.39
C GLY A 334 -101.42 22.25 49.97
N GLU A 335 -101.63 22.51 48.68
CA GLU A 335 -102.95 22.79 48.09
C GLU A 335 -103.93 21.63 48.29
N ILE A 336 -103.49 20.38 48.08
CA ILE A 336 -104.33 19.19 48.37
C ILE A 336 -104.75 19.14 49.84
N THR A 337 -103.83 19.41 50.78
CA THR A 337 -104.16 19.46 52.22
C THR A 337 -105.17 20.57 52.52
N PHE A 338 -104.97 21.76 51.98
CA PHE A 338 -105.90 22.88 52.14
C PHE A 338 -107.30 22.53 51.62
N LEU A 339 -107.40 21.99 50.41
CA LEU A 339 -108.68 21.56 49.82
C LEU A 339 -109.34 20.45 50.66
N ARG A 340 -108.56 19.54 51.27
CA ARG A 340 -109.10 18.52 52.19
C ARG A 340 -109.62 19.14 53.49
N GLU A 341 -108.91 20.11 54.06
CA GLU A 341 -109.36 20.82 55.26
C GLU A 341 -110.63 21.64 54.98
N GLU A 342 -110.68 22.34 53.84
CA GLU A 342 -111.86 23.06 53.39
C GLU A 342 -113.05 22.10 53.18
N GLN A 343 -112.82 20.95 52.53
CA GLN A 343 -113.83 19.91 52.35
C GLN A 343 -114.34 19.33 53.68
N GLU A 344 -113.47 19.06 54.65
CA GLU A 344 -113.91 18.59 55.97
C GLU A 344 -114.69 19.69 56.71
N GLY A 345 -114.29 20.96 56.55
CA GLY A 345 -115.06 22.11 57.04
C GLY A 345 -116.46 22.20 56.41
N ASP A 346 -116.57 22.00 55.10
CA ASP A 346 -117.86 21.91 54.40
C ASP A 346 -118.69 20.73 54.87
N LYS A 347 -118.08 19.57 55.09
CA LYS A 347 -118.77 18.38 55.61
C LYS A 347 -119.32 18.61 57.01
N ILE A 348 -118.61 19.32 57.88
CA ILE A 348 -119.13 19.75 59.19
C ILE A 348 -120.32 20.69 59.00
N ARG A 349 -120.19 21.71 58.15
CA ARG A 349 -121.30 22.64 57.84
C ARG A 349 -122.54 21.92 57.31
N ILE A 350 -122.36 20.96 56.41
CA ILE A 350 -123.43 20.12 55.89
C ILE A 350 -124.06 19.32 57.03
N GLY A 351 -123.26 18.70 57.90
CA GLY A 351 -123.75 17.98 59.07
C GLY A 351 -124.57 18.85 60.03
N ASP A 352 -124.12 20.08 60.29
CA ASP A 352 -124.86 21.05 61.12
C ASP A 352 -126.19 21.46 60.47
N LEU A 353 -126.19 21.69 59.15
CA LEU A 353 -127.40 22.02 58.38
C LEU A 353 -128.37 20.84 58.32
N GLU A 354 -127.88 19.61 58.16
CA GLU A 354 -128.68 18.39 58.22
C GLU A 354 -129.30 18.19 59.60
N ALA A 355 -128.54 18.45 60.69
CA ALA A 355 -129.05 18.41 62.05
C ALA A 355 -130.13 19.48 62.29
N ALA A 356 -129.90 20.72 61.83
CA ALA A 356 -130.88 21.80 61.91
C ALA A 356 -132.15 21.49 61.11
N LEU A 357 -132.01 20.91 59.90
CA LEU A 357 -133.11 20.48 59.06
C LEU A 357 -133.93 19.40 59.75
N ASN A 358 -133.28 18.38 60.31
CA ASN A 358 -133.95 17.33 61.07
C ASN A 358 -134.68 17.90 62.30
N GLY A 359 -134.08 18.83 63.03
CA GLY A 359 -134.72 19.54 64.14
C GLY A 359 -135.97 20.31 63.71
N ALA A 360 -135.90 21.03 62.57
CA ALA A 360 -137.05 21.73 62.01
C ALA A 360 -138.15 20.76 61.55
N GLN A 361 -137.78 19.63 60.94
CA GLN A 361 -138.73 18.58 60.55
C GLN A 361 -139.46 17.98 61.77
N MET A 362 -138.74 17.70 62.86
CA MET A 362 -139.35 17.25 64.12
C MET A 362 -140.32 18.29 64.67
N SER A 363 -139.93 19.57 64.71
CA SER A 363 -140.80 20.64 65.18
C SER A 363 -142.07 20.80 64.34
N ILE A 364 -141.97 20.65 63.01
CA ILE A 364 -143.14 20.64 62.12
C ILE A 364 -144.04 19.44 62.41
N GLN A 365 -143.47 18.27 62.70
CA GLN A 365 -144.25 17.08 63.03
C GLN A 365 -145.02 17.26 64.35
N GLU A 366 -144.39 17.85 65.37
CA GLU A 366 -145.06 18.20 66.63
C GLU A 366 -146.19 19.21 66.44
N GLU A 367 -145.98 20.25 65.62
CA GLU A 367 -147.03 21.23 65.30
C GLU A 367 -148.19 20.60 64.50
N LYS A 368 -147.91 19.63 63.62
CA LYS A 368 -148.96 18.85 62.92
C LYS A 368 -149.79 18.02 63.89
N GLU A 369 -149.17 17.39 64.89
CA GLU A 369 -149.88 16.65 65.93
C GLU A 369 -150.75 17.58 66.78
N ARG A 370 -150.22 18.74 67.19
CA ARG A 370 -151.00 19.78 67.89
C ARG A 370 -152.19 20.28 67.08
N TYR A 371 -152.01 20.47 65.77
CA TYR A 371 -153.09 20.88 64.88
C TYR A 371 -154.21 19.82 64.84
N LYS A 372 -153.84 18.54 64.78
CA LYS A 372 -154.78 17.43 64.78
C LYS A 372 -155.60 17.36 66.07
N ASP A 373 -154.96 17.55 67.23
CA ASP A 373 -155.65 17.61 68.52
C ASP A 373 -156.65 18.79 68.61
N LEU A 374 -156.32 19.94 68.00
CA LEU A 374 -157.23 21.08 67.90
C LEU A 374 -158.41 20.80 66.97
N GLU A 375 -158.18 20.09 65.86
CA GLU A 375 -159.22 19.69 64.91
C GLU A 375 -160.24 18.74 65.56
N ASP A 376 -159.77 17.78 66.36
CA ASP A 376 -160.64 16.87 67.14
C ASP A 376 -161.50 17.62 68.17
N ARG A 377 -160.94 18.63 68.85
CA ARG A 377 -161.70 19.49 69.80
C ARG A 377 -162.81 20.28 69.12
N VAL A 378 -162.58 20.82 67.91
CA VAL A 378 -163.60 21.55 67.15
C VAL A 378 -164.73 20.62 66.69
N SER A 379 -164.40 19.37 66.35
CA SER A 379 -165.38 18.34 65.99
C SER A 379 -166.33 18.03 67.14
N GLU A 380 -165.83 17.97 68.38
CA GLU A 380 -166.65 17.76 69.58
C GLU A 380 -167.57 18.94 69.91
N GLU A 381 -167.10 20.19 69.76
CA GLU A 381 -167.98 21.36 69.93
C GLU A 381 -169.15 21.39 68.93
N ARG A 382 -168.95 20.91 67.69
CA ARG A 382 -170.03 20.84 66.70
C ARG A 382 -171.13 19.86 67.10
N LYS A 383 -170.77 18.70 67.66
CA LYS A 383 -171.75 17.70 68.14
C LYS A 383 -172.61 18.21 69.29
N GLN A 384 -172.06 19.08 70.15
CA GLN A 384 -172.83 19.70 71.25
C GLN A 384 -173.83 20.77 70.75
N ARG A 385 -173.54 21.46 69.64
CA ARG A 385 -174.46 22.46 69.05
C ARG A 385 -175.66 21.84 68.33
N GLU A 386 -175.50 20.68 67.69
CA GLU A 386 -176.62 19.99 67.01
C GLU A 386 -177.69 19.48 68.00
N ALA A 387 -177.31 19.12 69.23
CA ALA A 387 -178.25 18.67 70.26
C ALA A 387 -179.16 19.81 70.78
N LEU A 388 -178.66 21.05 70.82
CA LEU A 388 -179.42 22.22 71.27
C LEU A 388 -180.41 22.73 70.20
N ASP A 389 -180.04 22.66 68.92
CA ASP A 389 -180.90 23.07 67.79
C ASP A 389 -182.13 22.15 67.60
N SER A 390 -182.05 20.89 68.06
CA SER A 390 -183.18 19.95 68.06
C SER A 390 -184.26 20.30 69.10
N GLN A 391 -183.92 21.00 70.18
CA GLN A 391 -184.85 21.32 71.27
C GLN A 391 -185.58 22.66 71.02
N GLU A 392 -184.93 23.61 70.34
CA GLU A 392 -185.55 24.88 69.91
C GLU A 392 -186.63 24.70 68.81
N LYS A 393 -186.52 23.67 67.97
CA LYS A 393 -187.46 23.45 66.84
C LYS A 393 -188.86 22.97 67.24
N GLU A 394 -189.07 22.43 68.44
CA GLU A 394 -190.39 21.96 68.90
C GLU A 394 -191.25 23.08 69.52
N GLU A 395 -190.62 24.14 70.04
CA GLU A 395 -191.30 25.31 70.64
C GLU A 395 -191.70 26.37 69.60
N VAL A 396 -190.96 26.49 68.49
CA VAL A 396 -191.19 27.48 67.42
C VAL A 396 -192.40 27.13 66.52
N GLN A 397 -192.77 25.86 66.40
CA GLN A 397 -193.90 25.42 65.56
C GLN A 397 -195.28 25.83 66.13
N LYS A 398 -195.40 26.09 67.43
CA LYS A 398 -196.64 26.63 68.05
C LYS A 398 -196.80 28.15 67.90
N ALA A 399 -195.72 28.89 67.67
CA ALA A 399 -195.75 30.36 67.53
C ALA A 399 -195.97 30.84 66.08
N PHE A 400 -195.70 29.98 65.09
CA PHE A 400 -195.82 30.31 63.65
C PHE A 400 -197.27 30.45 63.16
N ASP A 401 -198.23 29.72 63.74
CA ASP A 401 -199.64 29.74 63.30
C ASP A 401 -200.38 31.03 63.70
N GLU A 402 -199.93 31.76 64.73
CA GLU A 402 -200.56 32.98 65.24
C GLU A 402 -200.11 34.27 64.48
N LEU A 403 -198.89 34.27 63.92
CA LEU A 403 -198.24 35.45 63.31
C LEU A 403 -198.59 35.68 61.82
N ASN A 404 -199.04 34.64 61.12
CA ASN A 404 -199.33 34.68 59.68
C ASN A 404 -200.55 35.56 59.32
N THR A 405 -201.41 35.88 60.29
CA THR A 405 -202.59 36.75 60.13
C THR A 405 -202.28 38.25 60.12
N GLN A 406 -201.09 38.69 60.56
CA GLN A 406 -200.77 40.12 60.74
C GLN A 406 -199.91 40.73 59.61
N ALA A 407 -199.17 39.93 58.84
CA ALA A 407 -198.24 40.39 57.79
C ALA A 407 -198.88 40.88 56.47
N SER A 408 -200.20 40.69 56.28
CA SER A 408 -200.91 41.09 55.05
C SER A 408 -201.14 42.61 54.91
N LYS A 409 -200.94 43.42 55.96
CA LYS A 409 -201.37 44.84 55.99
C LYS A 409 -200.28 45.89 55.71
N ALA A 410 -199.00 45.55 55.63
CA ALA A 410 -197.91 46.55 55.66
C ALA A 410 -197.14 46.77 54.33
N ARG A 411 -197.54 46.15 53.21
CA ARG A 411 -196.77 46.16 51.95
C ARG A 411 -197.06 47.34 50.98
N ASP A 412 -197.96 48.27 51.29
CA ASP A 412 -198.38 49.33 50.35
C ASP A 412 -197.56 50.65 50.39
N GLU A 413 -196.65 50.86 51.35
CA GLU A 413 -195.94 52.15 51.52
C GLU A 413 -194.62 52.28 50.69
N VAL A 414 -194.37 51.35 49.76
CA VAL A 414 -193.13 51.23 48.96
C VAL A 414 -192.68 52.51 48.23
N ARG A 415 -193.56 53.26 47.58
CA ARG A 415 -193.17 53.80 46.26
C ARG A 415 -192.63 55.24 46.19
N ARG A 416 -192.29 55.92 47.30
CA ARG A 416 -192.15 57.41 47.30
C ARG A 416 -190.75 58.04 47.06
N LEU A 417 -189.61 57.42 47.38
CA LEU A 417 -188.33 58.16 47.50
C LEU A 417 -187.28 57.81 46.42
N ARG A 418 -187.56 58.15 45.16
CA ARG A 418 -186.74 57.80 43.98
C ARG A 418 -186.42 58.96 43.01
N LYS A 419 -186.35 60.25 43.41
CA LYS A 419 -186.31 61.37 42.41
C LYS A 419 -185.50 62.68 42.65
N GLU A 420 -184.34 62.74 43.35
CA GLU A 420 -183.69 64.07 43.60
C GLU A 420 -182.16 64.27 43.39
N LEU A 421 -181.36 63.37 42.79
CA LEU A 421 -179.88 63.50 42.86
C LEU A 421 -179.10 63.84 41.55
N SER A 422 -179.67 64.48 40.53
CA SER A 422 -178.98 64.62 39.21
C SER A 422 -178.63 66.04 38.69
N SER A 423 -178.51 67.09 39.53
CA SER A 423 -178.31 68.48 39.01
C SER A 423 -177.12 69.29 39.58
N LYS A 424 -176.01 68.64 39.97
CA LYS A 424 -174.81 69.28 40.55
C LYS A 424 -173.57 68.56 39.99
N GLU A 425 -172.80 69.00 39.01
CA GLU A 425 -171.95 70.19 39.12
C GLU A 425 -171.07 70.27 37.86
N VAL A 426 -171.59 71.00 36.88
CA VAL A 426 -170.87 71.56 35.72
C VAL A 426 -169.92 72.71 36.16
N GLU A 427 -169.63 72.86 37.45
CA GLU A 427 -168.85 73.96 38.07
C GLU A 427 -167.32 73.72 38.11
N ALA A 428 -166.82 72.58 37.62
CA ALA A 428 -165.38 72.25 37.66
C ALA A 428 -164.55 72.77 36.45
N SER A 429 -165.16 73.35 35.41
CA SER A 429 -164.46 73.66 34.15
C SER A 429 -163.78 75.05 34.08
N THR A 430 -164.09 75.99 34.99
CA THR A 430 -163.71 77.41 34.87
C THR A 430 -162.37 77.79 35.51
N TRP A 431 -161.68 76.89 36.22
CA TRP A 431 -160.41 77.18 36.92
C TRP A 431 -159.13 76.90 36.13
N LYS A 432 -159.21 76.36 34.91
CA LYS A 432 -158.03 75.94 34.14
C LYS A 432 -157.39 77.05 33.28
N GLN A 433 -158.07 78.18 33.07
CA GLN A 433 -157.67 79.22 32.12
C GLN A 433 -156.93 80.41 32.75
N ARG A 434 -156.63 80.38 34.06
CA ARG A 434 -155.87 81.44 34.78
C ARG A 434 -154.42 81.07 35.11
N LEU A 435 -153.98 79.87 34.70
CA LEU A 435 -152.64 79.35 35.00
C LEU A 435 -151.61 79.68 33.91
N ASP A 436 -152.03 79.74 32.64
CA ASP A 436 -151.12 79.97 31.49
C ASP A 436 -150.63 81.44 31.39
N ASP A 437 -151.37 82.42 31.92
CA ASP A 437 -150.98 83.85 31.84
C ASP A 437 -149.86 84.25 32.82
N LEU A 438 -149.47 83.37 33.76
CA LEU A 438 -148.37 83.61 34.70
C LEU A 438 -147.02 83.06 34.24
N GLU A 439 -146.98 82.15 33.26
CA GLU A 439 -145.73 81.53 32.78
C GLU A 439 -144.93 82.43 31.80
N ASN A 440 -145.59 83.38 31.13
CA ASN A 440 -144.94 84.28 30.17
C ASN A 440 -144.12 85.43 30.79
N SER A 441 -144.27 85.70 32.09
CA SER A 441 -143.58 86.82 32.77
C SER A 441 -142.21 86.45 33.38
N LEU A 442 -141.81 85.17 33.33
CA LEU A 442 -140.53 84.69 33.86
C LEU A 442 -139.43 84.47 32.79
N ARG A 443 -139.71 84.79 31.52
CA ARG A 443 -138.73 84.66 30.42
C ARG A 443 -137.98 85.95 30.04
N ASP A 444 -138.39 87.11 30.58
CA ASP A 444 -137.80 88.42 30.24
C ASP A 444 -136.84 88.99 31.32
N ALA A 445 -136.51 88.23 32.38
CA ALA A 445 -135.73 88.73 33.52
C ALA A 445 -134.36 88.05 33.76
N LEU A 446 -133.83 87.25 32.82
CA LEU A 446 -132.47 86.67 32.91
C LEU A 446 -131.72 86.81 31.57
N GLY A 447 -130.93 87.87 31.47
CA GLY A 447 -130.11 88.24 30.31
C GLY A 447 -128.82 87.42 30.11
N SER A 448 -128.22 87.61 28.93
CA SER A 448 -127.02 86.94 28.41
C SER A 448 -125.72 87.35 29.10
N LEU A 449 -124.81 86.38 29.27
CA LEU A 449 -123.41 86.58 29.66
C LEU A 449 -122.50 86.52 28.42
N ASP A 450 -122.20 87.66 27.81
CA ASP A 450 -121.15 87.82 26.79
C ASP A 450 -119.96 88.52 27.44
N GLY A 451 -118.85 87.80 27.65
CA GLY A 451 -117.63 88.37 28.27
C GLY A 451 -116.51 87.38 28.63
N THR A 452 -116.81 86.13 29.01
CA THR A 452 -115.80 85.13 29.44
C THR A 452 -115.40 84.12 28.37
N LYS A 453 -116.10 84.10 27.22
CA LYS A 453 -115.88 83.15 26.12
C LYS A 453 -114.65 83.49 25.27
N ALA A 454 -114.28 84.77 25.19
CA ALA A 454 -113.20 85.25 24.32
C ALA A 454 -111.80 84.92 24.86
N ASN A 455 -111.57 85.03 26.18
CA ASN A 455 -110.27 84.66 26.78
C ASN A 455 -110.07 83.15 26.80
N LEU A 456 -111.11 82.37 27.12
CA LEU A 456 -111.03 80.91 27.09
C LEU A 456 -110.72 80.38 25.67
N LEU A 457 -111.32 80.98 24.63
CA LEU A 457 -111.04 80.62 23.23
C LEU A 457 -109.63 81.02 22.80
N LYS A 458 -109.05 82.09 23.36
CA LYS A 458 -107.67 82.49 23.09
C LYS A 458 -106.70 81.52 23.75
N ASP A 459 -106.92 81.14 25.00
CA ASP A 459 -106.07 80.20 25.73
C ASP A 459 -106.13 78.80 25.10
N VAL A 460 -107.32 78.35 24.69
CA VAL A 460 -107.48 77.10 23.93
C VAL A 460 -106.74 77.13 22.60
N LYS A 461 -106.78 78.24 21.85
CA LYS A 461 -105.99 78.39 20.61
C LYS A 461 -104.49 78.41 20.85
N THR A 462 -104.06 78.98 21.97
CA THR A 462 -102.64 79.04 22.33
C THR A 462 -102.15 77.65 22.71
N LEU A 463 -102.91 76.91 23.54
CA LEU A 463 -102.62 75.52 23.89
C LEU A 463 -102.69 74.57 22.69
N GLN A 464 -103.58 74.80 21.73
CA GLN A 464 -103.62 74.04 20.48
C GLN A 464 -102.37 74.28 19.64
N LYS A 465 -101.92 75.53 19.53
CA LYS A 465 -100.68 75.85 18.84
C LYS A 465 -99.46 75.25 19.54
N ASP A 466 -99.37 75.36 20.86
CA ASP A 466 -98.28 74.77 21.64
C ASP A 466 -98.29 73.23 21.53
N LEU A 467 -99.47 72.61 21.44
CA LEU A 467 -99.61 71.18 21.19
C LEU A 467 -99.14 70.80 19.77
N ASP A 468 -99.53 71.55 18.75
CA ASP A 468 -99.10 71.31 17.37
C ASP A 468 -97.57 71.51 17.23
N ASP A 469 -97.01 72.55 17.84
CA ASP A 469 -95.57 72.83 17.85
C ASP A 469 -94.80 71.71 18.58
N THR A 470 -95.29 71.22 19.73
CA THR A 470 -94.67 70.08 20.44
C THR A 470 -94.81 68.75 19.71
N ILE A 471 -95.88 68.54 18.95
CA ILE A 471 -96.04 67.36 18.08
C ILE A 471 -95.01 67.41 16.94
N LEU A 472 -94.83 68.58 16.31
CA LEU A 472 -93.82 68.76 15.27
C LEU A 472 -92.39 68.56 15.82
N ASP A 473 -92.09 69.09 17.00
CA ASP A 473 -90.80 68.87 17.67
C ASP A 473 -90.58 67.39 18.02
N LEU A 474 -91.63 66.69 18.47
CA LEU A 474 -91.58 65.26 18.77
C LEU A 474 -91.33 64.43 17.51
N ASP A 475 -92.00 64.74 16.41
CA ASP A 475 -91.79 64.06 15.14
C ASP A 475 -90.40 64.36 14.57
N HIS A 476 -89.89 65.59 14.72
CA HIS A 476 -88.52 65.92 14.37
C HIS A 476 -87.52 65.10 15.20
N ALA A 477 -87.67 65.04 16.52
CA ALA A 477 -86.84 64.22 17.40
C ALA A 477 -86.91 62.72 17.07
N ARG A 478 -88.08 62.21 16.69
CA ARG A 478 -88.25 60.83 16.21
C ARG A 478 -87.50 60.57 14.91
N THR A 479 -87.57 61.51 13.95
CA THR A 479 -86.83 61.40 12.69
C THR A 479 -85.31 61.44 12.93
N GLU A 480 -84.82 62.36 13.77
CA GLU A 480 -83.41 62.43 14.14
C GLU A 480 -82.93 61.17 14.86
N LEU A 481 -83.74 60.61 15.75
CA LEU A 481 -83.43 59.36 16.43
C LEU A 481 -83.33 58.20 15.43
N ALA A 482 -84.29 58.08 14.52
CA ALA A 482 -84.26 57.05 13.49
C ALA A 482 -83.04 57.18 12.55
N GLU A 483 -82.62 58.40 12.21
CA GLU A 483 -81.41 58.67 11.45
C GLU A 483 -80.13 58.32 12.23
N LYS A 484 -80.07 58.66 13.52
CA LYS A 484 -78.95 58.27 14.40
C LYS A 484 -78.87 56.75 14.58
N GLU A 485 -80.00 56.06 14.75
CA GLU A 485 -80.05 54.59 14.83
C GLU A 485 -79.55 53.94 13.53
N ARG A 486 -79.96 54.44 12.36
CA ARG A 486 -79.44 53.98 11.07
C ARG A 486 -77.93 54.21 10.96
N THR A 487 -77.46 55.38 11.38
CA THR A 487 -76.04 55.73 11.35
C THR A 487 -75.22 54.84 12.29
N LEU A 488 -75.73 54.55 13.49
CA LEU A 488 -75.11 53.64 14.45
C LEU A 488 -75.04 52.21 13.89
N ARG A 489 -76.13 51.69 13.32
CA ARG A 489 -76.12 50.35 12.68
C ARG A 489 -75.12 50.25 11.53
N ASN A 490 -75.03 51.30 10.69
CA ASN A 490 -74.04 51.35 9.60
C ASN A 490 -72.61 51.37 10.16
N ARG A 491 -72.38 52.13 11.24
CA ARG A 491 -71.08 52.18 11.92
C ARG A 491 -70.73 50.83 12.55
N ASP A 492 -71.67 50.15 13.20
CA ASP A 492 -71.45 48.83 13.80
C ASP A 492 -71.13 47.79 12.73
N THR A 493 -71.84 47.81 11.60
CA THR A 493 -71.56 46.93 10.45
C THR A 493 -70.16 47.19 9.89
N LEU A 494 -69.74 48.46 9.77
CA LEU A 494 -68.40 48.84 9.33
C LEU A 494 -67.33 48.40 10.34
N LEU A 495 -67.56 48.59 11.64
CA LEU A 495 -66.64 48.14 12.70
C LEU A 495 -66.50 46.62 12.70
N GLU A 496 -67.59 45.88 12.51
CA GLU A 496 -67.54 44.44 12.40
C GLU A 496 -66.75 44.01 11.16
N SER A 497 -67.03 44.61 9.98
CA SER A 497 -66.30 44.29 8.74
C SER A 497 -64.80 44.59 8.85
N THR A 498 -64.41 45.74 9.41
CA THR A 498 -63.01 46.11 9.61
C THR A 498 -62.33 45.24 10.67
N SER A 499 -63.05 44.80 11.71
CA SER A 499 -62.53 43.85 12.69
C SER A 499 -62.25 42.47 12.08
N LEU A 500 -63.15 42.00 11.19
CA LEU A 500 -62.99 40.75 10.46
C LEU A 500 -61.84 40.83 9.46
N GLU A 501 -61.70 41.94 8.73
CA GLU A 501 -60.57 42.18 7.84
C GLU A 501 -59.25 42.24 8.62
N SER A 502 -59.23 42.89 9.78
CA SER A 502 -58.04 42.94 10.65
C SER A 502 -57.62 41.55 11.13
N ARG A 503 -58.58 40.71 11.53
CA ARG A 503 -58.31 39.31 11.89
C ARG A 503 -57.79 38.51 10.70
N LYS A 504 -58.41 38.63 9.52
CA LYS A 504 -57.94 37.97 8.30
C LYS A 504 -56.53 38.39 7.92
N LEU A 505 -56.20 39.68 8.01
CA LEU A 505 -54.86 40.19 7.76
C LEU A 505 -53.84 39.67 8.78
N ALA A 506 -54.21 39.60 10.06
CA ALA A 506 -53.38 39.01 11.10
C ALA A 506 -53.12 37.51 10.83
N ASP A 507 -54.14 36.73 10.50
CA ASP A 507 -54.02 35.31 10.17
C ASP A 507 -53.12 35.09 8.94
N MET A 508 -53.23 35.95 7.91
CA MET A 508 -52.36 35.89 6.74
C MET A 508 -50.90 36.24 7.10
N LEU A 509 -50.68 37.25 7.94
CA LEU A 509 -49.34 37.62 8.40
C LEU A 509 -48.70 36.50 9.23
N ASP A 510 -49.45 35.86 10.12
CA ASP A 510 -48.94 34.77 10.94
C ASP A 510 -48.66 33.52 10.09
N LYS A 511 -49.49 33.23 9.07
CA LYS A 511 -49.17 32.20 8.07
C LYS A 511 -47.90 32.53 7.29
N GLU A 512 -47.72 33.77 6.83
CA GLU A 512 -46.50 34.18 6.13
C GLU A 512 -45.27 34.02 7.02
N ARG A 513 -45.36 34.42 8.29
CA ARG A 513 -44.28 34.25 9.28
C ARG A 513 -43.93 32.78 9.50
N GLN A 514 -44.93 31.91 9.62
CA GLN A 514 -44.72 30.47 9.78
C GLN A 514 -44.04 29.87 8.54
N LEU A 515 -44.52 30.22 7.33
CA LEU A 515 -43.92 29.77 6.06
C LEU A 515 -42.46 30.25 5.94
N ARG A 516 -42.18 31.52 6.22
CA ARG A 516 -40.80 32.06 6.23
C ARG A 516 -39.89 31.32 7.20
N MET A 517 -40.39 30.99 8.40
CA MET A 517 -39.64 30.22 9.38
C MET A 517 -39.36 28.79 8.90
N GLN A 518 -40.34 28.16 8.25
CA GLN A 518 -40.17 26.83 7.65
C GLN A 518 -39.16 26.86 6.48
N GLU A 519 -39.29 27.81 5.56
CA GLU A 519 -38.37 28.02 4.44
C GLU A 519 -36.95 28.26 4.93
N LYS A 520 -36.78 29.11 5.97
CA LYS A 520 -35.47 29.34 6.58
C LYS A 520 -34.87 28.05 7.15
N ARG A 521 -35.66 27.23 7.87
CA ARG A 521 -35.20 25.93 8.39
C ARG A 521 -34.84 24.96 7.26
N GLN A 522 -35.63 24.90 6.20
CA GLN A 522 -35.36 24.07 5.03
C GLN A 522 -34.07 24.52 4.30
N TYR A 523 -33.88 25.83 4.16
CA TYR A 523 -32.68 26.41 3.58
C TYR A 523 -31.44 26.10 4.43
N GLU A 524 -31.51 26.30 5.75
CA GLU A 524 -30.40 25.97 6.67
C GLU A 524 -30.06 24.47 6.64
N SER A 525 -31.08 23.60 6.61
CA SER A 525 -30.89 22.14 6.47
C SER A 525 -30.24 21.78 5.14
N SER A 526 -30.72 22.35 4.03
CA SER A 526 -30.16 22.15 2.69
C SER A 526 -28.72 22.67 2.60
N GLN A 527 -28.44 23.82 3.22
CA GLN A 527 -27.10 24.41 3.26
C GLN A 527 -26.12 23.53 4.04
N ARG A 528 -26.52 22.99 5.21
CA ARG A 528 -25.69 22.04 5.97
C ARG A 528 -25.41 20.77 5.17
N THR A 529 -26.43 20.25 4.50
CA THR A 529 -26.30 19.07 3.63
C THR A 529 -25.35 19.35 2.47
N ALA A 530 -25.49 20.49 1.80
CA ALA A 530 -24.60 20.92 0.74
C ALA A 530 -23.15 21.05 1.23
N GLN A 531 -22.92 21.67 2.40
CA GLN A 531 -21.58 21.77 3.00
C GLN A 531 -20.98 20.41 3.32
N SER A 532 -21.78 19.48 3.86
CA SER A 532 -21.35 18.10 4.12
C SER A 532 -20.96 17.39 2.83
N ASN A 533 -21.78 17.52 1.78
CA ASN A 533 -21.51 16.95 0.47
C ASN A 533 -20.24 17.55 -0.16
N THR A 534 -20.03 18.86 -0.06
CA THR A 534 -18.80 19.52 -0.54
C THR A 534 -17.56 18.98 0.15
N ARG A 535 -17.58 18.80 1.49
CA ARG A 535 -16.46 18.20 2.23
C ARG A 535 -16.20 16.76 1.79
N THR A 536 -17.26 16.00 1.55
CA THR A 536 -17.17 14.61 1.08
C THR A 536 -16.57 14.55 -0.33
N ILE A 537 -17.00 15.43 -1.23
CA ILE A 537 -16.41 15.56 -2.58
C ILE A 537 -14.93 15.91 -2.50
N GLN A 538 -14.54 16.88 -1.69
CA GLN A 538 -13.12 17.25 -1.50
C GLN A 538 -12.27 16.08 -0.96
N SER A 539 -12.84 15.28 -0.06
CA SER A 539 -12.19 14.05 0.42
C SER A 539 -12.01 13.03 -0.70
N TYR A 540 -13.03 12.81 -1.53
CA TYR A 540 -12.92 11.93 -2.70
C TYR A 540 -11.95 12.46 -3.75
N GLU A 541 -11.92 13.76 -4.04
CA GLU A 541 -10.97 14.37 -4.96
C GLU A 541 -9.53 14.17 -4.49
N THR A 542 -9.28 14.35 -3.19
CA THR A 542 -7.96 14.09 -2.58
C THR A 542 -7.58 12.62 -2.75
N ARG A 543 -8.52 11.71 -2.47
CA ARG A 543 -8.28 10.27 -2.62
C ARG A 543 -8.03 9.85 -4.08
N ILE A 544 -8.76 10.44 -5.02
CA ILE A 544 -8.54 10.23 -6.45
C ILE A 544 -7.14 10.69 -6.84
N LEU A 545 -6.71 11.86 -6.39
CA LEU A 545 -5.38 12.39 -6.67
C LEU A 545 -4.25 11.52 -6.09
N GLU A 546 -4.42 10.97 -4.87
CA GLU A 546 -3.52 9.97 -4.29
C GLU A 546 -3.45 8.70 -5.15
N LEU A 547 -4.59 8.17 -5.59
CA LEU A 547 -4.64 6.99 -6.45
C LEU A 547 -4.03 7.24 -7.84
N GLU A 548 -4.25 8.42 -8.42
CA GLU A 548 -3.67 8.80 -9.71
C GLU A 548 -2.14 8.96 -9.63
N THR A 549 -1.65 9.55 -8.54
CA THR A 549 -0.20 9.69 -8.30
C THR A 549 0.46 8.34 -8.05
N SER A 550 -0.15 7.45 -7.25
CA SER A 550 0.31 6.07 -7.08
C SER A 550 0.33 5.30 -8.40
N ARG A 551 -0.76 5.34 -9.18
CA ARG A 551 -0.83 4.71 -10.50
C ARG A 551 0.23 5.24 -11.47
N SER A 552 0.53 6.54 -11.42
CA SER A 552 1.58 7.16 -12.23
C SER A 552 2.97 6.66 -11.83
N GLN A 553 3.24 6.51 -10.53
CA GLN A 553 4.49 5.95 -10.01
C GLN A 553 4.65 4.49 -10.43
N ASP A 554 3.60 3.67 -10.29
CA ASP A 554 3.63 2.26 -10.71
C ASP A 554 3.88 2.13 -12.21
N ARG A 555 3.24 2.96 -13.03
CA ARG A 555 3.50 2.98 -14.48
C ARG A 555 4.95 3.33 -14.81
N ARG A 556 5.56 4.27 -14.08
CA ARG A 556 6.99 4.58 -14.23
C ARG A 556 7.86 3.41 -13.81
N ARG A 557 7.53 2.74 -12.70
CA ARG A 557 8.26 1.56 -12.21
C ARG A 557 8.19 0.39 -13.18
N ILE A 558 7.01 0.11 -13.74
CA ILE A 558 6.84 -0.92 -14.78
C ILE A 558 7.66 -0.58 -16.01
N ASN A 559 7.59 0.66 -16.52
CA ASN A 559 8.38 1.08 -17.67
C ASN A 559 9.90 0.95 -17.42
N GLN A 560 10.36 1.27 -16.20
CA GLN A 560 11.76 1.10 -15.79
C GLN A 560 12.16 -0.38 -15.76
N LEU A 561 11.35 -1.24 -15.15
CA LEU A 561 11.61 -2.68 -15.11
C LEU A 561 11.58 -3.32 -16.50
N GLU A 562 10.65 -2.91 -17.36
CA GLU A 562 10.60 -3.37 -18.76
C GLU A 562 11.84 -2.94 -19.55
N ALA A 563 12.30 -1.69 -19.37
CA ALA A 563 13.53 -1.21 -20.00
C ALA A 563 14.75 -2.01 -19.51
N GLN A 564 14.89 -2.19 -18.20
CA GLN A 564 15.97 -3.01 -17.61
C GLN A 564 15.94 -4.44 -18.12
N TYR A 565 14.76 -5.06 -18.21
CA TYR A 565 14.63 -6.43 -18.72
C TYR A 565 15.00 -6.54 -20.19
N LYS A 566 14.63 -5.55 -21.01
CA LYS A 566 15.06 -5.48 -22.43
C LYS A 566 16.58 -5.35 -22.55
N ASP A 567 17.19 -4.49 -21.74
CA ASP A 567 18.66 -4.32 -21.73
C ASP A 567 19.38 -5.61 -21.32
N GLN A 568 18.89 -6.29 -20.27
CA GLN A 568 19.43 -7.60 -19.84
C GLN A 568 19.31 -8.67 -20.92
N LEU A 569 18.17 -8.74 -21.62
CA LEU A 569 17.99 -9.68 -22.74
C LEU A 569 18.92 -9.37 -23.90
N LEU A 570 19.14 -8.08 -24.22
CA LEU A 570 20.08 -7.66 -25.25
C LEU A 570 21.52 -8.01 -24.87
N GLU A 571 21.95 -7.75 -23.63
CA GLU A 571 23.27 -8.10 -23.12
C GLU A 571 23.49 -9.62 -23.16
N ARG A 572 22.52 -10.41 -22.68
CA ARG A 572 22.55 -11.88 -22.78
C ARG A 572 22.74 -12.34 -24.22
N ASN A 573 21.94 -11.82 -25.15
CA ASN A 573 22.00 -12.24 -26.56
C ASN A 573 23.35 -11.84 -27.20
N ASN A 574 23.92 -10.69 -26.84
CA ASN A 574 25.26 -10.27 -27.28
C ASN A 574 26.35 -11.24 -26.79
N LEU A 575 26.32 -11.59 -25.50
CA LEU A 575 27.28 -12.53 -24.92
C LEU A 575 27.16 -13.92 -25.56
N LEU A 576 25.94 -14.39 -25.79
CA LEU A 576 25.69 -15.66 -26.46
C LEU A 576 26.20 -15.68 -27.90
N LEU A 577 25.98 -14.60 -28.66
CA LEU A 577 26.50 -14.48 -30.02
C LEU A 577 28.03 -14.47 -30.04
N ALA A 578 28.66 -13.74 -29.12
CA ALA A 578 30.12 -13.73 -28.98
C ALA A 578 30.68 -15.11 -28.61
N LEU A 579 30.02 -15.83 -27.70
CA LEU A 579 30.37 -17.20 -27.34
C LEU A 579 30.29 -18.13 -28.56
N TRP A 580 29.20 -18.04 -29.34
CA TRP A 580 29.02 -18.82 -30.56
C TRP A 580 30.13 -18.56 -31.58
N ASN A 581 30.47 -17.28 -31.83
CA ASN A 581 31.54 -16.93 -32.76
C ASN A 581 32.89 -17.54 -32.34
N ARG A 582 33.20 -17.56 -31.04
CA ARG A 582 34.40 -18.21 -30.52
C ARG A 582 34.36 -19.74 -30.67
N LEU A 583 33.25 -20.37 -30.26
CA LEU A 583 33.11 -21.83 -30.31
C LEU A 583 33.10 -22.38 -31.74
N SER A 584 32.39 -21.73 -32.65
CA SER A 584 32.36 -22.10 -34.07
C SER A 584 33.75 -21.98 -34.71
N THR A 585 34.53 -20.97 -34.34
CA THR A 585 35.93 -20.83 -34.77
C THR A 585 36.79 -22.00 -34.28
N LEU A 586 36.65 -22.41 -33.01
CA LEU A 586 37.40 -23.55 -32.44
C LEU A 586 37.03 -24.88 -33.10
N CYS A 587 35.78 -25.06 -33.53
CA CYS A 587 35.32 -26.27 -34.19
C CYS A 587 35.76 -26.37 -35.66
N GLY A 588 36.20 -25.25 -36.27
CA GLY A 588 36.62 -25.18 -37.67
C GLY A 588 35.48 -24.88 -38.65
N ALA A 589 35.83 -24.34 -39.81
CA ALA A 589 34.90 -23.81 -40.81
C ALA A 589 33.92 -24.88 -41.36
N ASP A 590 34.40 -26.10 -41.61
CA ASP A 590 33.58 -27.20 -42.16
C ASP A 590 32.49 -27.66 -41.18
N TRP A 591 32.82 -27.71 -39.88
CA TRP A 591 31.87 -28.06 -38.85
C TRP A 591 30.83 -26.95 -38.65
N ALA A 592 31.30 -25.70 -38.61
CA ALA A 592 30.45 -24.52 -38.43
C ALA A 592 29.43 -24.38 -39.57
N GLN A 593 29.82 -24.62 -40.83
CA GLN A 593 28.88 -24.55 -41.96
C GLN A 593 27.73 -25.56 -41.84
N ARG A 594 27.98 -26.74 -41.28
CA ARG A 594 26.96 -27.80 -41.14
C ARG A 594 26.05 -27.63 -39.93
N ASN A 595 26.52 -26.96 -38.88
CA ASN A 595 25.84 -26.89 -37.58
C ASN A 595 25.47 -25.46 -37.14
N SER A 596 25.67 -24.45 -38.01
CA SER A 596 25.44 -23.04 -37.65
C SER A 596 23.98 -22.63 -37.61
N LEU A 597 23.13 -23.24 -38.45
CA LEU A 597 21.75 -22.78 -38.63
C LEU A 597 20.90 -23.05 -37.38
N VAL A 598 20.19 -22.02 -36.93
CA VAL A 598 19.14 -22.10 -35.90
C VAL A 598 17.82 -21.87 -36.61
N ASN A 599 16.98 -22.90 -36.67
CA ASN A 599 15.71 -22.86 -37.41
C ASN A 599 15.85 -22.40 -38.88
N GLY A 600 16.97 -22.71 -39.54
CA GLY A 600 17.23 -22.36 -40.95
C GLY A 600 17.88 -20.99 -41.16
N GLU A 601 18.13 -20.21 -40.11
CA GLU A 601 18.77 -18.90 -40.17
C GLU A 601 20.15 -18.93 -39.47
N LEU A 602 21.09 -18.10 -39.92
CA LEU A 602 22.37 -17.93 -39.23
C LEU A 602 22.15 -17.26 -37.86
N PRO A 603 22.97 -17.56 -36.84
CA PRO A 603 22.81 -16.96 -35.52
C PRO A 603 23.04 -15.45 -35.56
N THR A 604 22.00 -14.68 -35.25
CA THR A 604 22.04 -13.23 -35.03
C THR A 604 21.36 -12.91 -33.69
N LEU A 605 21.48 -11.66 -33.23
CA LEU A 605 20.86 -11.21 -31.97
C LEU A 605 19.35 -11.51 -31.91
N GLU A 606 18.65 -11.26 -33.00
CA GLU A 606 17.20 -11.50 -33.10
C GLU A 606 16.85 -12.99 -33.12
N VAL A 607 17.62 -13.79 -33.87
CA VAL A 607 17.42 -15.24 -33.96
C VAL A 607 17.69 -15.91 -32.62
N ILE A 608 18.73 -15.49 -31.89
CA ILE A 608 19.03 -15.97 -30.53
C ILE A 608 17.90 -15.58 -29.56
N GLY A 609 17.40 -14.34 -29.66
CA GLY A 609 16.29 -13.86 -28.83
C GLY A 609 15.00 -14.67 -29.04
N ARG A 610 14.64 -14.94 -30.30
CA ARG A 610 13.42 -15.66 -30.68
C ARG A 610 13.52 -17.18 -30.49
N SER A 611 14.72 -17.75 -30.68
CA SER A 611 14.94 -19.20 -30.81
C SER A 611 16.05 -19.72 -29.89
N LEU A 612 16.10 -19.23 -28.65
CA LEU A 612 17.12 -19.60 -27.65
C LEU A 612 17.30 -21.12 -27.45
N PRO A 613 16.23 -21.95 -27.40
CA PRO A 613 16.40 -23.40 -27.22
C PRO A 613 17.13 -24.07 -28.38
N GLY A 614 16.88 -23.62 -29.62
CA GLY A 614 17.56 -24.13 -30.81
C GLY A 614 19.03 -23.71 -30.83
N PHE A 615 19.30 -22.45 -30.50
CA PHE A 615 20.66 -21.94 -30.38
C PHE A 615 21.46 -22.66 -29.29
N SER A 616 20.86 -22.92 -28.12
CA SER A 616 21.50 -23.65 -27.02
C SER A 616 21.93 -25.06 -27.44
N LYS A 617 21.13 -25.76 -28.25
CA LYS A 617 21.51 -27.07 -28.81
C LYS A 617 22.76 -26.98 -29.69
N ASN A 618 22.87 -25.94 -30.53
CA ASN A 618 24.03 -25.74 -31.39
C ASN A 618 25.29 -25.43 -30.56
N VAL A 619 25.17 -24.60 -29.50
CA VAL A 619 26.28 -24.34 -28.57
C VAL A 619 26.73 -25.62 -27.87
N LEU A 620 25.80 -26.44 -27.37
CA LEU A 620 26.15 -27.73 -26.75
C LEU A 620 26.81 -28.70 -27.73
N ALA A 621 26.37 -28.72 -29.00
CA ALA A 621 27.02 -29.51 -30.04
C ALA A 621 28.45 -29.03 -30.31
N ALA A 622 28.70 -27.71 -30.30
CA ALA A 622 30.03 -27.13 -30.43
C ALA A 622 30.93 -27.52 -29.25
N ILE A 623 30.42 -27.44 -28.03
CA ILE A 623 31.16 -27.86 -26.82
C ILE A 623 31.56 -29.33 -26.92
N LYS A 624 30.64 -30.22 -27.28
CA LYS A 624 30.94 -31.65 -27.49
C LYS A 624 32.01 -31.89 -28.56
N MET A 625 31.99 -31.10 -29.63
CA MET A 625 33.02 -31.18 -30.67
C MET A 625 34.39 -30.74 -30.13
N VAL A 626 34.44 -29.64 -29.37
CA VAL A 626 35.67 -29.17 -28.70
C VAL A 626 36.18 -30.23 -27.72
N GLU A 627 35.32 -30.83 -26.90
CA GLU A 627 35.66 -31.94 -26.01
C GLU A 627 36.25 -33.13 -26.78
N SER A 628 35.68 -33.47 -27.94
CA SER A 628 36.20 -34.54 -28.81
C SER A 628 37.57 -34.19 -29.39
N ILE A 629 37.81 -32.94 -29.80
CA ILE A 629 39.12 -32.48 -30.29
C ILE A 629 40.16 -32.59 -29.17
N ILE A 630 39.80 -32.14 -27.96
CA ILE A 630 40.65 -32.20 -26.77
C ILE A 630 40.96 -33.65 -26.40
N GLY A 631 39.95 -34.51 -26.35
CA GLY A 631 40.14 -35.95 -26.12
C GLY A 631 41.04 -36.60 -27.16
N GLY A 632 40.96 -36.15 -28.42
CA GLY A 632 41.83 -36.59 -29.51
C GLY A 632 43.30 -36.18 -29.35
N PHE A 633 43.61 -35.09 -28.64
CA PHE A 633 45.02 -34.74 -28.35
C PHE A 633 45.69 -35.83 -27.53
N LYS A 634 45.03 -36.41 -26.52
CA LYS A 634 45.59 -37.47 -25.67
C LYS A 634 46.01 -38.69 -26.49
N VAL A 635 45.22 -39.07 -27.49
CA VAL A 635 45.52 -40.20 -28.38
C VAL A 635 46.69 -39.86 -29.30
N ARG A 636 46.70 -38.65 -29.88
CA ARG A 636 47.79 -38.19 -30.76
C ARG A 636 49.11 -38.06 -30.03
N ILE A 637 49.11 -37.49 -28.82
CA ILE A 637 50.30 -37.36 -27.96
C ILE A 637 50.88 -38.74 -27.68
N ARG A 638 50.05 -39.70 -27.22
CA ARG A 638 50.49 -41.09 -27.02
C ARG A 638 51.00 -41.77 -28.29
N GLY A 639 50.40 -41.45 -29.43
CA GLY A 639 50.87 -41.93 -30.74
C GLY A 639 52.26 -41.41 -31.06
N ILE A 640 52.47 -40.10 -30.91
CA ILE A 640 53.76 -39.43 -31.10
C ILE A 640 54.80 -39.97 -30.12
N GLU A 641 54.47 -40.10 -28.83
CA GLU A 641 55.34 -40.72 -27.82
C GLU A 641 55.76 -42.13 -28.22
N LYS A 642 54.81 -42.95 -28.67
CA LYS A 642 55.08 -44.33 -29.11
C LYS A 642 55.98 -44.36 -30.34
N ASP A 643 55.75 -43.50 -31.32
CA ASP A 643 56.54 -43.48 -32.55
C ASP A 643 57.94 -42.91 -32.30
N LEU A 644 58.06 -41.85 -31.49
CA LEU A 644 59.35 -41.35 -31.00
C LEU A 644 60.13 -42.42 -30.23
N TRP A 645 59.44 -43.20 -29.40
CA TRP A 645 60.08 -44.29 -28.66
C TRP A 645 60.59 -45.40 -29.59
N LYS A 646 59.83 -45.76 -30.64
CA LYS A 646 60.32 -46.71 -31.67
C LYS A 646 61.51 -46.14 -32.45
N GLU A 647 61.48 -44.85 -32.80
CA GLU A 647 62.59 -44.19 -33.49
C GLU A 647 63.84 -44.19 -32.60
N TYR A 648 63.68 -43.90 -31.31
CA TYR A 648 64.72 -43.99 -30.30
C TYR A 648 65.30 -45.40 -30.21
N GLN A 649 64.47 -46.43 -30.04
CA GLN A 649 64.92 -47.83 -30.01
C GLN A 649 65.63 -48.25 -31.29
N THR A 650 65.16 -47.77 -32.44
CA THR A 650 65.80 -48.04 -33.73
C THR A 650 67.19 -47.41 -33.79
N LEU A 651 67.33 -46.18 -33.25
CA LEU A 651 68.60 -45.49 -33.17
C LEU A 651 69.55 -46.18 -32.18
N GLU A 652 69.05 -46.57 -31.01
CA GLU A 652 69.77 -47.33 -29.99
C GLU A 652 70.28 -48.66 -30.55
N HIS A 653 69.43 -49.43 -31.24
CA HIS A 653 69.85 -50.67 -31.90
C HIS A 653 70.92 -50.43 -32.98
N LYS A 654 70.78 -49.38 -33.79
CA LYS A 654 71.80 -49.00 -34.78
C LYS A 654 73.12 -48.63 -34.12
N LEU A 655 73.09 -47.97 -32.96
CA LEU A 655 74.28 -47.65 -32.17
C LEU A 655 74.90 -48.92 -31.58
N ASP A 656 74.12 -49.81 -30.98
CA ASP A 656 74.60 -51.07 -30.41
C ASP A 656 75.24 -51.97 -31.50
N VAL A 657 74.65 -52.03 -32.70
CA VAL A 657 75.27 -52.71 -33.86
C VAL A 657 76.60 -52.07 -34.25
N ARG A 658 76.71 -50.73 -34.25
CA ARG A 658 77.96 -50.03 -34.54
C ARG A 658 79.01 -50.25 -33.45
N ILE A 659 78.61 -50.24 -32.18
CA ILE A 659 79.50 -50.53 -31.03
C ILE A 659 80.02 -51.95 -31.14
N LYS A 660 79.16 -52.94 -31.39
CA LYS A 660 79.59 -54.34 -31.60
C LYS A 660 80.51 -54.49 -32.81
N HIS A 661 80.28 -53.73 -33.89
CA HIS A 661 81.17 -53.71 -35.04
C HIS A 661 82.53 -53.10 -34.69
N LEU A 662 82.56 -51.99 -33.95
CA LEU A 662 83.79 -51.37 -33.44
C LEU A 662 84.53 -52.34 -32.51
N ASP A 663 83.86 -52.97 -31.56
CA ASP A 663 84.44 -54.00 -30.67
C ASP A 663 85.02 -55.18 -31.46
N SER A 664 84.34 -55.62 -32.53
CA SER A 664 84.84 -56.69 -33.39
C SER A 664 86.08 -56.24 -34.18
N LEU A 665 86.10 -55.00 -34.67
CA LEU A 665 87.28 -54.42 -35.33
C LEU A 665 88.43 -54.26 -34.35
N GLU A 666 88.16 -53.76 -33.14
CA GLU A 666 89.14 -53.64 -32.07
C GLU A 666 89.70 -55.01 -31.68
N LYS A 667 88.86 -56.03 -31.52
CA LYS A 667 89.31 -57.41 -31.27
C LYS A 667 90.13 -57.97 -32.44
N SER A 668 89.76 -57.67 -33.69
CA SER A 668 90.55 -58.06 -34.88
C SER A 668 91.90 -57.33 -34.98
N ILE A 669 91.99 -56.09 -34.49
CA ILE A 669 93.23 -55.30 -34.42
C ILE A 669 94.10 -55.78 -33.25
N ARG A 670 93.53 -55.97 -32.06
CA ARG A 670 94.22 -56.44 -30.85
C ARG A 670 94.69 -57.90 -30.95
N SER A 671 93.96 -58.78 -31.64
CA SER A 671 94.36 -60.17 -31.86
C SER A 671 95.50 -60.35 -32.88
N GLY A 672 96.07 -59.27 -33.44
CA GLY A 672 97.21 -59.33 -34.36
C GLY A 672 96.92 -59.98 -35.72
N SER A 673 95.69 -60.46 -35.96
CA SER A 673 95.30 -61.14 -37.21
C SER A 673 95.25 -60.19 -38.42
N MET A 674 95.13 -58.88 -38.18
CA MET A 674 95.21 -57.84 -39.22
C MET A 674 96.63 -57.58 -39.76
N GLY A 675 97.68 -58.13 -39.15
CA GLY A 675 99.04 -58.06 -39.68
C GLY A 675 99.35 -59.10 -40.75
N LEU A 676 98.82 -60.33 -40.60
CA LEU A 676 99.06 -61.46 -41.51
C LEU A 676 97.93 -61.65 -42.54
N ILE A 677 96.65 -61.50 -42.17
CA ILE A 677 95.53 -61.68 -43.11
C ILE A 677 95.46 -60.51 -44.10
N ARG A 678 95.88 -59.30 -43.70
CA ARG A 678 95.90 -58.11 -44.58
C ARG A 678 96.89 -58.26 -45.74
N ASN A 679 97.93 -59.09 -45.65
CA ASN A 679 98.88 -59.25 -46.76
C ASN A 679 98.37 -60.26 -47.82
N GLU A 680 97.68 -61.32 -47.39
CA GLU A 680 97.07 -62.30 -48.30
C GLU A 680 95.73 -61.81 -48.89
N THR A 681 94.85 -61.21 -48.07
CA THR A 681 93.58 -60.67 -48.57
C THR A 681 93.76 -59.40 -49.39
N MET A 682 94.70 -58.50 -49.08
CA MET A 682 95.00 -57.37 -49.98
C MET A 682 95.61 -57.83 -51.29
N SER A 683 96.42 -58.90 -51.33
CA SER A 683 96.97 -59.43 -52.59
C SER A 683 95.89 -60.07 -53.48
N SER A 684 94.94 -60.79 -52.87
CA SER A 684 93.78 -61.34 -53.59
C SER A 684 92.77 -60.26 -54.00
N GLU A 685 92.51 -59.26 -53.14
CA GLU A 685 91.60 -58.14 -53.41
C GLU A 685 92.21 -57.19 -54.45
N ILE A 686 93.54 -56.94 -54.43
CA ILE A 686 94.24 -56.18 -55.48
C ILE A 686 94.19 -56.92 -56.81
N SER A 687 94.31 -58.25 -56.82
CA SER A 687 94.19 -59.06 -58.04
C SER A 687 92.76 -59.07 -58.58
N ARG A 688 91.75 -59.17 -57.69
CA ARG A 688 90.33 -59.09 -58.03
C ARG A 688 89.96 -57.70 -58.53
N LEU A 689 90.33 -56.64 -57.82
CA LEU A 689 90.11 -55.24 -58.20
C LEU A 689 90.85 -54.87 -59.49
N LYS A 690 92.02 -55.47 -59.80
CA LYS A 690 92.68 -55.33 -61.11
C LYS A 690 91.88 -56.03 -62.23
N SER A 691 91.29 -57.19 -61.96
CA SER A 691 90.43 -57.89 -62.93
C SER A 691 89.09 -57.16 -63.16
N GLU A 692 88.48 -56.65 -62.09
CA GLU A 692 87.25 -55.84 -62.09
C GLU A 692 87.50 -54.50 -62.77
N ASN A 693 88.64 -53.83 -62.53
CA ASN A 693 89.01 -52.64 -63.30
C ASN A 693 89.20 -52.92 -64.78
N LYS A 694 89.67 -54.13 -65.15
CA LYS A 694 89.80 -54.54 -66.55
C LYS A 694 88.41 -54.75 -67.17
N HIS A 695 87.47 -55.33 -66.41
CA HIS A 695 86.09 -55.54 -66.82
C HIS A 695 85.29 -54.23 -66.91
N LEU A 696 85.39 -53.36 -65.90
CA LEU A 696 84.78 -52.04 -65.88
C LEU A 696 85.38 -51.11 -66.94
N LYS A 697 86.68 -51.21 -67.27
CA LYS A 697 87.25 -50.52 -68.43
C LYS A 697 86.70 -51.05 -69.76
N ALA A 698 86.39 -52.35 -69.85
CA ALA A 698 85.75 -52.93 -71.03
C ALA A 698 84.26 -52.50 -71.13
N GLU A 699 83.50 -52.53 -70.04
CA GLU A 699 82.11 -52.05 -69.98
C GLU A 699 82.00 -50.54 -70.21
N LEU A 700 82.92 -49.73 -69.66
CA LEU A 700 82.91 -48.29 -69.86
C LEU A 700 83.27 -47.92 -71.32
N ASN A 701 84.11 -48.72 -71.99
CA ASN A 701 84.33 -48.60 -73.43
C ASN A 701 83.12 -49.04 -74.25
N LEU A 702 82.39 -50.08 -73.83
CA LEU A 702 81.13 -50.52 -74.47
C LEU A 702 80.00 -49.49 -74.26
N SER A 703 79.89 -48.91 -73.08
CA SER A 703 78.85 -47.94 -72.70
C SER A 703 79.10 -46.55 -73.32
N ARG A 704 80.37 -46.18 -73.52
CA ARG A 704 80.75 -45.01 -74.35
C ARG A 704 80.44 -45.20 -75.84
N GLN A 705 80.42 -46.43 -76.35
CA GLN A 705 79.94 -46.72 -77.71
C GLN A 705 78.40 -46.70 -77.79
N ASN A 706 77.70 -47.14 -76.74
CA ASN A 706 76.23 -47.19 -76.70
C ASN A 706 75.55 -45.81 -76.49
N THR A 707 76.19 -44.88 -75.78
CA THR A 707 75.68 -43.51 -75.55
C THR A 707 75.85 -42.56 -76.75
N ARG A 708 76.54 -42.98 -77.81
CA ARG A 708 76.67 -42.24 -79.08
C ARG A 708 75.75 -42.76 -80.19
N SER A 709 74.84 -43.68 -79.88
CA SER A 709 73.84 -44.17 -80.84
C SER A 709 72.71 -43.12 -81.05
N PRO A 710 72.38 -42.74 -82.30
CA PRO A 710 71.27 -41.82 -82.62
C PRO A 710 69.90 -42.27 -82.10
N THR A 711 69.75 -43.53 -81.68
CA THR A 711 68.50 -44.11 -81.19
C THR A 711 68.09 -43.63 -79.80
N TRP A 712 69.02 -43.14 -78.96
CA TRP A 712 68.69 -42.64 -77.61
C TRP A 712 67.98 -41.28 -77.65
N PHE A 713 68.39 -40.38 -78.56
CA PHE A 713 67.77 -39.06 -78.72
C PHE A 713 66.32 -39.12 -79.23
N LEU A 714 66.00 -40.06 -80.13
CA LEU A 714 64.64 -40.21 -80.65
C LEU A 714 63.64 -40.72 -79.60
N LYS A 715 64.08 -41.57 -78.67
CA LYS A 715 63.20 -42.17 -77.65
C LYS A 715 62.73 -41.13 -76.61
N HIS A 716 63.61 -40.19 -76.26
CA HIS A 716 63.32 -39.14 -75.28
C HIS A 716 62.40 -38.03 -75.85
N GLN A 717 62.48 -37.78 -77.16
CA GLN A 717 61.63 -36.78 -77.81
C GLN A 717 60.18 -37.27 -78.04
N GLN A 718 59.99 -38.59 -78.17
CA GLN A 718 58.67 -39.21 -78.37
C GLN A 718 57.85 -39.32 -77.06
N GLU A 719 58.51 -39.22 -75.90
CA GLU A 719 57.88 -39.30 -74.57
C GLU A 719 57.31 -37.95 -74.10
N LEU A 720 57.91 -36.84 -74.56
CA LEU A 720 57.43 -35.47 -74.28
C LEU A 720 56.18 -35.09 -75.10
N HIS A 721 55.95 -35.71 -76.27
CA HIS A 721 54.76 -35.47 -77.09
C HIS A 721 53.49 -36.17 -76.57
N ARG A 722 53.62 -37.14 -75.65
CA ARG A 722 52.49 -37.88 -75.06
C ARG A 722 51.78 -37.16 -73.91
N LEU A 723 52.37 -36.10 -73.34
CA LEU A 723 51.87 -35.46 -72.11
C LEU A 723 51.10 -34.14 -72.33
N ASN A 724 50.96 -33.65 -73.56
CA ASN A 724 50.05 -32.54 -73.92
C ASN A 724 50.12 -31.29 -73.01
N ILE A 725 51.34 -30.83 -72.66
CA ILE A 725 51.57 -29.63 -71.85
C ILE A 725 51.96 -28.47 -72.78
N THR A 726 51.14 -27.41 -72.82
CA THR A 726 51.41 -26.18 -73.58
C THR A 726 52.37 -25.23 -72.82
N PRO A 727 53.11 -24.34 -73.53
CA PRO A 727 54.28 -23.62 -73.01
C PRO A 727 53.97 -22.42 -72.11
N SER A 728 52.87 -22.43 -71.37
CA SER A 728 52.43 -21.35 -70.48
C SER A 728 52.30 -21.75 -69.00
N GLN A 729 52.63 -23.00 -68.65
CA GLN A 729 52.54 -23.55 -67.28
C GLN A 729 53.92 -23.90 -66.67
N LEU A 730 54.99 -23.26 -67.14
CA LEU A 730 56.36 -23.46 -66.63
C LEU A 730 56.94 -22.12 -66.15
N LYS A 731 56.41 -21.62 -65.03
CA LYS A 731 57.17 -20.73 -64.14
C LYS A 731 56.79 -21.08 -62.71
N TYR A 732 57.81 -21.16 -61.86
CA TYR A 732 57.79 -21.51 -60.43
C TYR A 732 57.92 -22.99 -60.07
N ARG A 733 59.12 -23.53 -60.29
CA ARG A 733 59.81 -24.32 -59.25
C ARG A 733 61.32 -24.21 -59.45
N CYS A 734 62.03 -24.16 -58.32
CA CYS A 734 63.48 -24.08 -58.13
C CYS A 734 64.05 -22.66 -57.91
N TYR A 735 64.17 -22.30 -56.62
CA TYR A 735 65.36 -21.77 -55.90
C TYR A 735 65.01 -20.70 -54.84
N PRO A 736 65.81 -20.57 -53.75
CA PRO A 736 65.32 -20.43 -52.39
C PRO A 736 65.38 -18.99 -51.84
N THR A 737 64.57 -18.76 -50.82
CA THR A 737 64.47 -17.57 -49.95
C THR A 737 65.77 -17.20 -49.22
N PRO A 738 65.97 -15.90 -48.96
CA PRO A 738 66.43 -15.40 -47.67
C PRO A 738 65.45 -14.41 -47.00
N LEU A 739 65.67 -14.22 -45.70
CA LEU A 739 64.82 -13.64 -44.65
C LEU A 739 64.47 -12.14 -44.75
N LEU A 740 63.34 -11.81 -44.09
CA LEU A 740 62.98 -10.61 -43.30
C LEU A 740 63.05 -9.21 -43.92
N PHE A 741 61.88 -8.58 -44.10
CA PHE A 741 61.43 -7.41 -43.31
C PHE A 741 60.04 -6.97 -43.81
N LEU A 742 59.04 -6.94 -42.93
CA LEU A 742 57.68 -6.48 -43.22
C LEU A 742 57.49 -5.10 -42.57
N VAL A 743 57.64 -4.04 -43.36
CA VAL A 743 57.12 -2.71 -43.04
C VAL A 743 55.72 -2.64 -43.64
N ALA A 744 54.73 -2.55 -42.76
CA ALA A 744 53.34 -2.29 -43.10
C ALA A 744 53.17 -0.80 -43.42
N SER A 745 52.61 -0.49 -44.60
CA SER A 745 51.89 0.75 -44.85
C SER A 745 50.52 0.39 -45.40
N ALA A 746 49.51 0.64 -44.58
CA ALA A 746 48.10 0.52 -44.89
C ALA A 746 47.65 1.67 -45.78
N GLU A 747 46.97 1.36 -46.88
CA GLU A 747 46.09 2.29 -47.58
C GLU A 747 44.73 2.36 -46.86
N ARG A 748 44.21 3.59 -46.80
CA ARG A 748 42.94 3.99 -46.19
C ARG A 748 41.74 3.46 -46.99
N PRO A 749 40.57 3.27 -46.36
CA PRO A 749 39.29 3.26 -47.05
C PRO A 749 38.60 4.64 -47.00
N ASP A 750 37.85 4.94 -48.06
CA ASP A 750 36.62 5.74 -47.99
C ASP A 750 35.46 4.87 -47.51
#